data_AF-A0A350QH89-F1
#
_entry.id   AF-A0A350QH89-F1
#
_cell.length_a   1.000
_cell.length_b   1.000
_cell.length_c   1.000
_cell.angle_alpha   90.00
_cell.angle_beta   90.00
_cell.angle_gamma   90.00
#
_symmetry.space_group_name_H-M   'P 1'
#
loop_
_entity.id
_entity.type
_entity.pdbx_description
1 polymer ?
#
loop_
_entity_poly.entity_id
_entity_poly.type
_entity_poly.pdbx_seq_one_letter_code
_entity_poly.pdbx_strand_id
1 'polypeptide(L)'
;MIQRWLQHILAYPRLVTVLCLVLIAGSATGIGKLYFRGDYRIFFTEDNPQLLAFEQMQQQFNKSDNILIAVAPASKQVFSAETLDLVRQLTEAAWQTPYSIRVDSLSNYQHTEAIDNDLWVADLVGEELALTDPELEKIAEVALNEPVLRQRLVAADGAVTAINITLQLPEENLQQEVKAVWQAVSEMLQSFETAYPDTAFYVSGVVAMNHAFAYEAENDVKTLIPVMFAAILIMLAWLLRSILASLATLVIIVVTVLSTLGLAGWAGLFLSTATVNVPTILMTLAVADSVHLIASMQFALRRGDKRLQAIQYSLKRNIMPVFITSATTAIGFLTLNFSDVPILRDLGNMTAVGVMLACLFSLVLLPALLLFLPIGAGQRADNIAGSTDKSTDKTMLWLANAVIRWQRPLFWGMSVLIIGCSTLISLNTINDEAVKYFAADTEFRQANDFLEQNLTGATTVDFVIAGDDASAVNQPDFLAVVADFTAWLQSQPEVQHVNSITDTIRRLNMNMHQDDPAYYRLPETQQQAAQYLLMYEMSLPFGLDLNNQLNLDKSATRVAVSLQNLGSKQLTAFESRALEYLSEHASAYSASAASTALMFAHIGERNMASMLQTLPVALLLISLLLVVSLRSWRLGLLSLIPNITPALVAFGLWGLISGEINLALSVVAGMSLGIIVDDTVHFLSKYRAARVEGQATEQAIRYAFSTVGRALWITTVVLITGFGVLMLSGFRLNSDMGMLTALVILVALIIDFLFLPACLLKFDAKEYKTDATT
;
A
#
# COMPACT_ATOMS: atom_id res chain seq x y z
N MET A 1 40.34 19.29 2.71
CA MET A 1 39.71 18.64 1.54
C MET A 1 38.44 19.36 1.10
N ILE A 2 37.40 19.45 1.95
CA ILE A 2 36.10 20.10 1.64
C ILE A 2 36.24 21.54 1.09
N GLN A 3 37.07 22.40 1.71
CA GLN A 3 37.25 23.77 1.23
C GLN A 3 37.89 23.87 -0.17
N ARG A 4 38.80 22.95 -0.52
CA ARG A 4 39.42 22.92 -1.86
C ARG A 4 38.41 22.46 -2.92
N TRP A 5 37.57 21.47 -2.58
CA TRP A 5 36.48 20.99 -3.43
C TRP A 5 35.44 22.09 -3.70
N LEU A 6 35.02 22.82 -2.66
CA LEU A 6 34.13 23.97 -2.78
C LEU A 6 34.69 25.07 -3.69
N GLN A 7 35.98 25.37 -3.57
CA GLN A 7 36.65 26.34 -4.44
C GLN A 7 36.66 25.89 -5.90
N HIS A 8 36.82 24.61 -6.18
CA HIS A 8 36.81 24.08 -7.56
C HIS A 8 35.42 24.16 -8.21
N ILE A 9 34.35 23.80 -7.46
CA ILE A 9 32.98 23.89 -7.96
C ILE A 9 32.62 25.32 -8.35
N LEU A 10 32.97 26.28 -7.48
CA LEU A 10 32.66 27.69 -7.70
C LEU A 10 33.59 28.35 -8.73
N ALA A 11 34.78 27.80 -8.98
CA ALA A 11 35.71 28.31 -9.99
C ALA A 11 35.31 27.94 -11.43
N TYR A 12 34.71 26.76 -11.63
CA TYR A 12 34.34 26.24 -12.95
C TYR A 12 32.85 25.88 -13.07
N PRO A 13 31.91 26.81 -12.79
CA PRO A 13 30.48 26.48 -12.71
C PRO A 13 29.92 25.94 -14.05
N ARG A 14 30.41 26.43 -15.20
CA ARG A 14 29.97 25.93 -16.52
C ARG A 14 30.36 24.47 -16.77
N LEU A 15 31.60 24.10 -16.42
CA LEU A 15 32.07 22.72 -16.57
C LEU A 15 31.28 21.77 -15.67
N VAL A 16 31.06 22.18 -14.41
CA VAL A 16 30.27 21.41 -13.44
C VAL A 16 28.84 21.20 -13.96
N THR A 17 28.19 22.24 -14.47
CA THR A 17 26.84 22.11 -15.05
C THR A 17 26.82 21.16 -16.24
N VAL A 18 27.80 21.23 -17.15
CA VAL A 18 27.88 20.30 -18.29
C VAL A 18 28.07 18.85 -17.82
N LEU A 19 28.96 18.61 -16.86
CA LEU A 19 29.18 17.26 -16.30
C LEU A 19 27.91 16.71 -15.63
N CYS A 20 27.20 17.53 -14.85
CA CYS A 20 25.92 17.14 -14.28
C CYS A 20 24.89 16.84 -15.37
N LEU A 21 24.78 17.65 -16.42
CA LEU A 21 23.85 17.41 -17.53
C LEU A 21 24.16 16.11 -18.28
N VAL A 22 25.44 15.78 -18.47
CA VAL A 22 25.85 14.49 -19.07
C VAL A 22 25.46 13.32 -18.16
N LEU A 23 25.69 13.43 -16.85
CA LEU A 23 25.25 12.42 -15.88
C LEU A 23 23.73 12.22 -15.94
N ILE A 24 22.97 13.32 -15.90
CA ILE A 24 21.49 13.32 -15.94
C ILE A 24 21.01 12.67 -17.24
N ALA A 25 21.53 13.10 -18.39
CA ALA A 25 21.17 12.54 -19.68
C ALA A 25 21.49 11.04 -19.76
N GLY A 26 22.68 10.64 -19.31
CA GLY A 26 23.09 9.23 -19.24
C GLY A 26 22.13 8.39 -18.40
N SER A 27 21.79 8.84 -17.19
CA SER A 27 20.82 8.15 -16.35
C SER A 27 19.43 8.11 -16.98
N ALA A 28 18.94 9.24 -17.51
CA ALA A 28 17.58 9.38 -18.03
C ALA A 28 17.27 8.48 -19.24
N THR A 29 18.29 8.01 -19.99
CA THR A 29 18.08 7.03 -21.06
C THR A 29 17.44 5.72 -20.57
N GLY A 30 17.61 5.36 -19.30
CA GLY A 30 16.99 4.17 -18.72
C GLY A 30 15.49 4.30 -18.48
N ILE A 31 14.92 5.52 -18.52
CA ILE A 31 13.47 5.73 -18.31
C ILE A 31 12.66 4.93 -19.34
N GLY A 32 13.13 4.81 -20.58
CA GLY A 32 12.45 4.03 -21.61
C GLY A 32 12.41 2.52 -21.36
N LYS A 33 13.16 2.02 -20.36
CA LYS A 33 13.12 0.63 -19.91
C LYS A 33 12.17 0.39 -18.73
N LEU A 34 11.66 1.45 -18.12
CA LEU A 34 10.62 1.33 -17.09
C LEU A 34 9.31 0.93 -17.76
N TYR A 35 8.66 -0.07 -17.18
CA TYR A 35 7.31 -0.48 -17.51
C TYR A 35 6.49 -0.58 -16.23
N PHE A 36 5.16 -0.65 -16.36
CA PHE A 36 4.26 -0.74 -15.23
C PHE A 36 3.87 -2.20 -14.95
N ARG A 37 3.72 -2.56 -13.68
CA ARG A 37 3.11 -3.82 -13.24
C ARG A 37 2.10 -3.54 -12.13
N GLY A 38 0.87 -4.02 -12.32
CA GLY A 38 -0.25 -3.81 -11.39
C GLY A 38 -0.89 -5.11 -10.90
N ASP A 39 -0.18 -6.23 -10.99
CA ASP A 39 -0.69 -7.54 -10.58
C ASP A 39 -0.35 -7.85 -9.12
N TYR A 40 -1.20 -8.63 -8.43
CA TYR A 40 -0.97 -8.96 -7.02
C TYR A 40 0.33 -9.75 -6.77
N ARG A 41 0.89 -10.45 -7.76
CA ARG A 41 2.08 -11.30 -7.55
C ARG A 41 3.33 -10.47 -7.19
N ILE A 42 3.37 -9.19 -7.58
CA ILE A 42 4.50 -8.29 -7.24
C ILE A 42 4.71 -8.10 -5.73
N PHE A 43 3.70 -8.41 -4.90
CA PHE A 43 3.78 -8.34 -3.45
C PHE A 43 4.54 -9.52 -2.82
N PHE A 44 4.86 -10.56 -3.61
CA PHE A 44 5.42 -11.81 -3.13
C PHE A 44 6.76 -12.13 -3.81
N THR A 45 7.66 -12.75 -3.07
CA THR A 45 8.87 -13.37 -3.64
C THR A 45 8.54 -14.72 -4.26
N GLU A 46 9.35 -15.19 -5.21
CA GLU A 46 9.16 -16.48 -5.89
C GLU A 46 9.23 -17.68 -4.93
N ASP A 47 9.92 -17.55 -3.80
CA ASP A 47 10.04 -18.58 -2.76
C ASP A 47 8.96 -18.49 -1.67
N ASN A 48 7.96 -17.61 -1.82
CA ASN A 48 6.93 -17.43 -0.81
C ASN A 48 6.04 -18.70 -0.71
N PRO A 49 5.89 -19.32 0.48
CA PRO A 49 5.21 -20.60 0.60
C PRO A 49 3.71 -20.51 0.26
N GLN A 50 3.04 -19.39 0.57
CA GLN A 50 1.63 -19.20 0.25
C GLN A 50 1.42 -18.96 -1.26
N LEU A 51 2.34 -18.25 -1.91
CA LEU A 51 2.33 -18.12 -3.37
C LEU A 51 2.50 -19.49 -4.03
N LEU A 52 3.49 -20.27 -3.60
CA LEU A 52 3.76 -21.60 -4.15
C LEU A 52 2.58 -22.56 -3.93
N ALA A 53 1.94 -22.55 -2.75
CA ALA A 53 0.75 -23.34 -2.48
C ALA A 53 -0.41 -22.95 -3.40
N PHE A 54 -0.61 -21.65 -3.61
CA PHE A 54 -1.63 -21.13 -4.52
C PHE A 54 -1.36 -21.48 -5.99
N GLU A 55 -0.13 -21.37 -6.45
CA GLU A 55 0.27 -21.77 -7.81
C GLU A 55 0.14 -23.28 -8.02
N GLN A 56 0.54 -24.10 -7.05
CA GLN A 56 0.35 -25.55 -7.10
C GLN A 56 -1.13 -25.93 -7.19
N MET A 57 -1.98 -25.26 -6.42
CA MET A 57 -3.43 -25.44 -6.51
C MET A 57 -3.95 -25.07 -7.90
N GLN A 58 -3.55 -23.91 -8.45
CA GLN A 58 -3.95 -23.47 -9.80
C GLN A 58 -3.41 -24.36 -10.94
N GLN A 59 -2.40 -25.20 -10.67
CA GLN A 59 -1.92 -26.21 -11.63
C GLN A 59 -2.74 -27.50 -11.57
N GLN A 60 -3.26 -27.86 -10.39
CA GLN A 60 -4.05 -29.07 -10.19
C GLN A 60 -5.52 -28.90 -10.57
N PHE A 61 -6.06 -27.69 -10.34
CA PHE A 61 -7.45 -27.31 -10.61
C PHE A 61 -7.47 -26.12 -11.58
N ASN A 62 -8.62 -25.83 -12.19
CA ASN A 62 -8.77 -24.64 -13.04
C ASN A 62 -8.32 -23.36 -12.28
N LYS A 63 -7.64 -22.45 -13.00
CA LYS A 63 -7.20 -21.15 -12.45
C LYS A 63 -8.37 -20.44 -11.75
N SER A 64 -8.07 -19.77 -10.64
CA SER A 64 -9.05 -19.10 -9.79
C SER A 64 -9.22 -17.61 -10.12
N ASP A 65 -8.52 -17.09 -11.13
CA ASP A 65 -8.65 -15.70 -11.54
C ASP A 65 -10.05 -15.50 -12.15
N ASN A 66 -10.81 -14.55 -11.61
CA ASN A 66 -12.20 -14.36 -11.97
C ASN A 66 -12.63 -12.89 -12.04
N ILE A 67 -13.78 -12.68 -12.66
CA ILE A 67 -14.64 -11.51 -12.51
C ILE A 67 -15.99 -11.98 -11.98
N LEU A 68 -16.47 -11.33 -10.94
CA LEU A 68 -17.81 -11.56 -10.37
C LEU A 68 -18.68 -10.34 -10.65
N ILE A 69 -19.79 -10.54 -11.36
CA ILE A 69 -20.75 -9.48 -11.68
C ILE A 69 -22.01 -9.73 -10.85
N ALA A 70 -22.27 -8.86 -9.88
CA ALA A 70 -23.54 -8.85 -9.15
C ALA A 70 -24.61 -8.14 -9.98
N VAL A 71 -25.81 -8.72 -10.02
CA VAL A 71 -27.00 -8.19 -10.66
C VAL A 71 -28.03 -7.90 -9.57
N ALA A 72 -28.34 -6.62 -9.38
CA ALA A 72 -29.18 -6.12 -8.31
C ALA A 72 -30.39 -5.37 -8.88
N PRO A 73 -31.52 -6.05 -9.14
CA PRO A 73 -32.74 -5.39 -9.60
C PRO A 73 -33.32 -4.48 -8.50
N ALA A 74 -33.83 -3.31 -8.87
CA ALA A 74 -34.42 -2.35 -7.91
C ALA A 74 -35.65 -2.93 -7.18
N SER A 75 -36.35 -3.88 -7.81
CA SER A 75 -37.46 -4.63 -7.22
C SER A 75 -37.04 -5.56 -6.06
N LYS A 76 -35.73 -5.87 -5.96
CA LYS A 76 -35.18 -6.92 -5.07
C LYS A 76 -35.81 -8.29 -5.32
N GLN A 77 -36.15 -8.59 -6.57
CA GLN A 77 -36.74 -9.87 -6.98
C GLN A 77 -35.96 -10.45 -8.16
N VAL A 78 -34.99 -11.32 -7.87
CA VAL A 78 -34.22 -12.06 -8.89
C VAL A 78 -35.11 -13.01 -9.69
N PHE A 79 -36.08 -13.65 -9.02
CA PHE A 79 -36.96 -14.67 -9.61
C PHE A 79 -38.14 -14.05 -10.36
N SER A 80 -37.86 -13.06 -11.21
CA SER A 80 -38.80 -12.49 -12.16
C SER A 80 -38.40 -12.89 -13.58
N ALA A 81 -39.36 -13.08 -14.48
CA ALA A 81 -39.07 -13.45 -15.87
C ALA A 81 -38.10 -12.46 -16.54
N GLU A 82 -38.26 -11.15 -16.28
CA GLU A 82 -37.37 -10.11 -16.78
C GLU A 82 -35.93 -10.25 -16.26
N THR A 83 -35.75 -10.48 -14.96
CA THR A 83 -34.40 -10.59 -14.37
C THR A 83 -33.72 -11.91 -14.74
N LEU A 84 -34.46 -13.02 -14.81
CA LEU A 84 -33.90 -14.30 -15.24
C LEU A 84 -33.50 -14.29 -16.71
N ASP A 85 -34.29 -13.64 -17.58
CA ASP A 85 -33.91 -13.45 -19.00
C ASP A 85 -32.68 -12.53 -19.13
N LEU A 86 -32.60 -11.46 -18.34
CA LEU A 86 -31.39 -10.63 -18.22
C LEU A 86 -30.17 -11.49 -17.83
N VAL A 87 -30.28 -12.31 -16.78
CA VAL A 87 -29.17 -13.16 -16.30
C VAL A 87 -28.76 -14.16 -17.38
N ARG A 88 -29.70 -14.73 -18.12
CA ARG A 88 -29.42 -15.64 -19.25
C ARG A 88 -28.64 -14.91 -20.35
N GLN A 89 -29.16 -13.79 -20.84
CA GLN A 89 -28.50 -12.99 -21.87
C GLN A 89 -27.10 -12.52 -21.44
N LEU A 90 -26.95 -12.09 -20.19
CA LEU A 90 -25.68 -11.66 -19.64
C LEU A 90 -24.70 -12.84 -19.48
N THR A 91 -25.18 -14.04 -19.16
CA THR A 91 -24.38 -15.27 -19.11
C THR A 91 -23.85 -15.64 -20.49
N GLU A 92 -24.68 -15.59 -21.53
CA GLU A 92 -24.26 -15.83 -22.92
C GLU A 92 -23.22 -14.81 -23.39
N ALA A 93 -23.43 -13.53 -23.08
CA ALA A 93 -22.47 -12.47 -23.39
C ALA A 93 -21.15 -12.64 -22.60
N ALA A 94 -21.22 -13.06 -21.33
CA ALA A 94 -20.06 -13.27 -20.47
C ALA A 94 -19.12 -14.36 -21.01
N TRP A 95 -19.62 -15.37 -21.72
CA TRP A 95 -18.79 -16.37 -22.42
C TRP A 95 -17.90 -15.76 -23.52
N GLN A 96 -18.29 -14.60 -24.08
CA GLN A 96 -17.49 -13.90 -25.09
C GLN A 96 -16.37 -13.03 -24.48
N THR A 97 -16.27 -12.98 -23.15
CA THR A 97 -15.18 -12.27 -22.47
C THR A 97 -13.84 -12.90 -22.87
N PRO A 98 -12.83 -12.09 -23.26
CA PRO A 98 -11.50 -12.61 -23.61
C PRO A 98 -10.94 -13.49 -22.51
N TYR A 99 -10.36 -14.63 -22.89
CA TYR A 99 -9.76 -15.62 -21.97
C TYR A 99 -10.75 -16.31 -21.01
N SER A 100 -12.07 -16.17 -21.22
CA SER A 100 -13.06 -16.93 -20.48
C SER A 100 -12.93 -18.42 -20.75
N ILE A 101 -12.85 -19.21 -19.68
CA ILE A 101 -12.83 -20.68 -19.75
C ILE A 101 -14.08 -21.30 -19.10
N ARG A 102 -14.77 -20.53 -18.25
CA ARG A 102 -15.98 -20.95 -17.54
C ARG A 102 -16.80 -19.75 -17.11
N VAL A 103 -18.12 -19.83 -17.25
CA VAL A 103 -19.06 -18.88 -16.66
C VAL A 103 -20.04 -19.65 -15.78
N ASP A 104 -20.16 -19.27 -14.52
CA ASP A 104 -21.15 -19.81 -13.58
C ASP A 104 -22.21 -18.74 -13.28
N SER A 105 -23.48 -19.07 -13.46
CA SER A 105 -24.59 -18.21 -13.10
C SER A 105 -25.79 -19.02 -12.61
N LEU A 106 -26.83 -18.31 -12.17
CA LEU A 106 -28.11 -18.95 -11.87
C LEU A 106 -28.73 -19.61 -13.11
N SER A 107 -28.52 -19.05 -14.32
CA SER A 107 -29.21 -19.54 -15.52
C SER A 107 -28.67 -20.89 -15.98
N ASN A 108 -27.34 -21.04 -16.01
CA ASN A 108 -26.68 -22.25 -16.52
C ASN A 108 -26.30 -23.26 -15.43
N TYR A 109 -26.84 -23.10 -14.21
CA TYR A 109 -26.67 -24.08 -13.15
C TYR A 109 -27.27 -25.43 -13.60
N GLN A 110 -26.43 -26.46 -13.61
CA GLN A 110 -26.82 -27.81 -14.05
C GLN A 110 -27.60 -28.50 -12.94
N HIS A 111 -28.92 -28.33 -12.94
CA HIS A 111 -29.80 -28.98 -11.99
C HIS A 111 -30.05 -30.43 -12.40
N THR A 112 -30.09 -31.33 -11.41
CA THR A 112 -30.29 -32.76 -11.62
C THR A 112 -31.56 -33.24 -10.91
N GLU A 113 -32.41 -33.94 -11.66
CA GLU A 113 -33.66 -34.53 -11.17
C GLU A 113 -33.92 -35.90 -11.84
N ALA A 114 -34.75 -36.73 -11.22
CA ALA A 114 -35.13 -38.03 -11.74
C ALA A 114 -36.46 -37.93 -12.49
N ILE A 115 -36.42 -38.10 -13.82
CA ILE A 115 -37.62 -38.13 -14.67
C ILE A 115 -37.73 -39.51 -15.31
N ASP A 116 -38.86 -40.21 -15.09
CA ASP A 116 -39.13 -41.53 -15.67
C ASP A 116 -38.03 -42.61 -15.43
N ASN A 117 -37.31 -42.51 -14.32
CA ASN A 117 -36.12 -43.32 -13.93
C ASN A 117 -34.81 -42.99 -14.67
N ASP A 118 -34.77 -41.91 -15.44
CA ASP A 118 -33.54 -41.39 -16.03
C ASP A 118 -33.03 -40.18 -15.23
N LEU A 119 -31.70 -40.03 -15.18
CA LEU A 119 -31.05 -38.83 -14.63
C LEU A 119 -31.17 -37.70 -15.66
N TRP A 120 -32.04 -36.74 -15.37
CA TRP A 120 -32.18 -35.53 -16.17
C TRP A 120 -31.23 -34.46 -15.64
N VAL A 121 -30.42 -33.89 -16.54
CA VAL A 121 -29.49 -32.79 -16.24
C VAL A 121 -29.76 -31.67 -17.23
N ALA A 122 -30.13 -30.50 -16.73
CA ALA A 122 -30.42 -29.33 -17.56
C ALA A 122 -30.11 -28.03 -16.83
N ASP A 123 -29.98 -26.95 -17.61
CA ASP A 123 -29.92 -25.58 -17.12
C ASP A 123 -31.15 -25.27 -16.25
N LEU A 124 -30.93 -24.68 -15.08
CA LEU A 124 -32.01 -24.32 -14.15
C LEU A 124 -32.99 -23.32 -14.77
N VAL A 125 -32.49 -22.39 -15.59
CA VAL A 125 -33.32 -21.45 -16.36
C VAL A 125 -33.27 -21.88 -17.83
N GLY A 126 -34.37 -22.46 -18.32
CA GLY A 126 -34.46 -22.92 -19.71
C GLY A 126 -34.38 -21.80 -20.76
N GLU A 127 -34.19 -22.18 -22.03
CA GLU A 127 -34.14 -21.24 -23.18
C GLU A 127 -35.51 -20.60 -23.52
N GLU A 128 -36.57 -20.95 -22.80
CA GLU A 128 -37.93 -20.52 -23.08
C GLU A 128 -38.14 -19.05 -22.68
N LEU A 129 -38.48 -18.21 -23.66
CA LEU A 129 -38.65 -16.75 -23.52
C LEU A 129 -39.78 -16.31 -22.58
N ALA A 130 -40.66 -17.21 -22.15
CA ALA A 130 -41.83 -16.90 -21.33
C ALA A 130 -42.00 -17.90 -20.19
N LEU A 131 -41.21 -17.72 -19.13
CA LEU A 131 -41.34 -18.47 -17.88
C LEU A 131 -42.72 -18.23 -17.25
N THR A 132 -43.42 -19.31 -16.94
CA THR A 132 -44.70 -19.31 -16.24
C THR A 132 -44.50 -19.15 -14.73
N ASP A 133 -45.51 -18.66 -13.99
CA ASP A 133 -45.42 -18.51 -12.53
C ASP A 133 -44.97 -19.79 -11.80
N PRO A 134 -45.46 -21.01 -12.16
CA PRO A 134 -44.99 -22.26 -11.54
C PRO A 134 -43.52 -22.56 -11.82
N GLU A 135 -42.99 -22.19 -13.00
CA GLU A 135 -41.57 -22.38 -13.32
C GLU A 135 -40.70 -21.41 -12.52
N LEU A 136 -41.13 -20.16 -12.36
CA LEU A 136 -40.46 -19.17 -11.50
C LEU A 136 -40.42 -19.64 -10.04
N GLU A 137 -41.51 -20.19 -9.53
CA GLU A 137 -41.56 -20.78 -8.18
C GLU A 137 -40.59 -21.97 -8.04
N LYS A 138 -40.55 -22.88 -9.02
CA LYS A 138 -39.60 -24.01 -9.04
C LYS A 138 -38.15 -23.52 -9.03
N ILE A 139 -37.81 -22.55 -9.88
CA ILE A 139 -36.46 -21.96 -9.96
C ILE A 139 -36.08 -21.32 -8.63
N ALA A 140 -37.00 -20.57 -8.02
CA ALA A 140 -36.78 -19.95 -6.72
C ALA A 140 -36.55 -20.99 -5.62
N GLU A 141 -37.37 -22.03 -5.57
CA GLU A 141 -37.26 -23.11 -4.58
C GLU A 141 -35.90 -23.83 -4.70
N VAL A 142 -35.49 -24.18 -5.92
CA VAL A 142 -34.18 -24.80 -6.17
C VAL A 142 -33.08 -23.82 -5.75
N ALA A 143 -33.03 -22.63 -6.33
CA ALA A 143 -31.95 -21.67 -6.12
C ALA A 143 -31.72 -21.29 -4.64
N LEU A 144 -32.79 -21.20 -3.84
CA LEU A 144 -32.73 -20.84 -2.43
C LEU A 144 -32.41 -22.03 -1.51
N ASN A 145 -32.58 -23.27 -1.97
CA ASN A 145 -32.29 -24.47 -1.18
C ASN A 145 -30.99 -25.17 -1.59
N GLU A 146 -30.48 -24.92 -2.81
CA GLU A 146 -29.21 -25.47 -3.28
C GLU A 146 -28.02 -24.90 -2.51
N PRO A 147 -27.24 -25.72 -1.78
CA PRO A 147 -26.06 -25.25 -1.08
C PRO A 147 -25.08 -24.54 -1.99
N VAL A 148 -24.88 -25.03 -3.22
CA VAL A 148 -23.92 -24.49 -4.21
C VAL A 148 -24.31 -23.10 -4.73
N LEU A 149 -25.59 -22.73 -4.68
CA LEU A 149 -26.11 -21.45 -5.19
C LEU A 149 -26.34 -20.42 -4.08
N ARG A 150 -26.98 -20.86 -2.99
CA ARG A 150 -27.42 -20.01 -1.89
C ARG A 150 -26.21 -19.42 -1.17
N GLN A 151 -26.26 -18.10 -0.94
CA GLN A 151 -25.14 -17.33 -0.37
C GLN A 151 -23.85 -17.58 -1.14
N ARG A 152 -23.91 -17.55 -2.48
CA ARG A 152 -22.72 -17.51 -3.34
C ARG A 152 -23.06 -16.85 -4.67
N LEU A 153 -23.99 -17.46 -5.42
CA LEU A 153 -24.51 -16.91 -6.66
C LEU A 153 -25.88 -16.27 -6.47
N VAL A 154 -26.62 -16.63 -5.42
CA VAL A 154 -27.92 -16.03 -5.09
C VAL A 154 -27.98 -15.65 -3.62
N ALA A 155 -28.50 -14.46 -3.34
CA ALA A 155 -28.70 -13.96 -1.98
C ALA A 155 -29.70 -14.83 -1.23
N ALA A 156 -29.54 -14.94 0.10
CA ALA A 156 -30.41 -15.80 0.92
C ALA A 156 -31.90 -15.39 0.87
N ASP A 157 -32.19 -14.14 0.52
CA ASP A 157 -33.52 -13.57 0.38
C ASP A 157 -33.99 -13.47 -1.08
N GLY A 158 -33.17 -13.90 -2.06
CA GLY A 158 -33.48 -13.80 -3.49
C GLY A 158 -33.43 -12.37 -4.06
N ALA A 159 -32.81 -11.41 -3.34
CA ALA A 159 -32.77 -10.01 -3.78
C ALA A 159 -31.67 -9.71 -4.82
N VAL A 160 -30.58 -10.48 -4.82
CA VAL A 160 -29.40 -10.27 -5.67
C VAL A 160 -28.91 -11.61 -6.21
N THR A 161 -28.43 -11.62 -7.45
CA THR A 161 -27.76 -12.77 -8.07
C THR A 161 -26.41 -12.36 -8.63
N ALA A 162 -25.54 -13.32 -8.95
CA ALA A 162 -24.21 -13.05 -9.49
C ALA A 162 -23.83 -14.00 -10.62
N ILE A 163 -22.96 -13.50 -11.50
CA ILE A 163 -22.35 -14.24 -12.60
C ILE A 163 -20.83 -14.24 -12.38
N ASN A 164 -20.24 -15.42 -12.28
CA ASN A 164 -18.81 -15.61 -12.08
C ASN A 164 -18.15 -16.04 -13.39
N ILE A 165 -17.25 -15.23 -13.92
CA ILE A 165 -16.46 -15.50 -15.11
C ILE A 165 -15.06 -15.92 -14.68
N THR A 166 -14.69 -17.17 -14.93
CA THR A 166 -13.34 -17.69 -14.66
C THR A 166 -12.47 -17.51 -15.90
N LEU A 167 -11.28 -16.96 -15.70
CA LEU A 167 -10.40 -16.49 -16.76
C LEU A 167 -9.05 -17.20 -16.69
N GLN A 168 -8.52 -17.58 -17.85
CA GLN A 168 -7.16 -18.08 -17.98
C GLN A 168 -6.30 -17.07 -18.73
N LEU A 169 -5.79 -16.10 -17.99
CA LEU A 169 -4.90 -15.07 -18.53
C LEU A 169 -3.55 -15.69 -18.93
N PRO A 170 -3.02 -15.38 -20.12
CA PRO A 170 -1.61 -15.59 -20.43
C PRO A 170 -0.72 -14.87 -19.40
N GLU A 171 0.56 -15.21 -19.30
CA GLU A 171 1.45 -14.57 -18.30
C GLU A 171 2.52 -13.68 -18.97
N GLU A 172 2.39 -13.39 -20.26
CA GLU A 172 3.35 -12.59 -21.01
C GLU A 172 3.17 -11.08 -20.78
N ASN A 173 1.92 -10.57 -20.81
CA ASN A 173 1.63 -9.17 -20.55
C ASN A 173 0.31 -8.99 -19.79
N LEU A 174 0.35 -9.40 -18.51
CA LEU A 174 -0.83 -9.44 -17.65
C LEU A 174 -1.57 -8.08 -17.58
N GLN A 175 -0.87 -6.96 -17.61
CA GLN A 175 -1.51 -5.64 -17.57
C GLN A 175 -2.38 -5.38 -18.80
N GLN A 176 -1.87 -5.71 -19.99
CA GLN A 176 -2.60 -5.51 -21.23
C GLN A 176 -3.81 -6.46 -21.31
N GLU A 177 -3.64 -7.69 -20.83
CA GLU A 177 -4.70 -8.70 -20.81
C GLU A 177 -5.81 -8.34 -19.83
N VAL A 178 -5.46 -7.95 -18.59
CA VAL A 178 -6.42 -7.45 -17.60
C VAL A 178 -7.19 -6.25 -18.14
N LYS A 179 -6.51 -5.32 -18.81
CA LYS A 179 -7.16 -4.17 -19.45
C LYS A 179 -8.13 -4.58 -20.56
N ALA A 180 -7.76 -5.56 -21.39
CA ALA A 180 -8.61 -6.05 -22.46
C ALA A 180 -9.88 -6.74 -21.91
N VAL A 181 -9.73 -7.56 -20.86
CA VAL A 181 -10.86 -8.18 -20.17
C VAL A 181 -11.76 -7.12 -19.55
N TRP A 182 -11.19 -6.17 -18.79
CA TRP A 182 -11.97 -5.12 -18.14
C TRP A 182 -12.75 -4.29 -19.17
N GLN A 183 -12.10 -3.90 -20.27
CA GLN A 183 -12.77 -3.17 -21.34
C GLN A 183 -13.94 -3.97 -21.94
N ALA A 184 -13.76 -5.25 -22.22
CA ALA A 184 -14.82 -6.10 -22.76
C ALA A 184 -16.02 -6.22 -21.78
N VAL A 185 -15.73 -6.41 -20.48
CA VAL A 185 -16.78 -6.49 -19.45
C VAL A 185 -17.50 -5.15 -19.26
N SER A 186 -16.78 -4.04 -19.22
CA SER A 186 -17.40 -2.70 -19.10
C SER A 186 -18.27 -2.36 -20.31
N GLU A 187 -17.80 -2.64 -21.54
CA GLU A 187 -18.58 -2.43 -22.76
C GLU A 187 -19.84 -3.31 -22.80
N MET A 188 -19.72 -4.58 -22.38
CA MET A 188 -20.84 -5.48 -22.21
C MET A 188 -21.85 -4.92 -21.21
N LEU A 189 -21.43 -4.56 -20.00
CA LEU A 189 -22.32 -4.07 -18.95
C LEU A 189 -23.00 -2.74 -19.32
N GLN A 190 -22.31 -1.84 -20.02
CA GLN A 190 -22.91 -0.60 -20.49
C GLN A 190 -24.13 -0.85 -21.41
N SER A 191 -24.09 -1.91 -22.23
CA SER A 191 -25.24 -2.28 -23.07
C SER A 191 -26.43 -2.79 -22.24
N PHE A 192 -26.17 -3.56 -21.18
CA PHE A 192 -27.20 -4.07 -20.28
C PHE A 192 -27.77 -2.99 -19.35
N GLU A 193 -26.95 -2.06 -18.85
CA GLU A 193 -27.40 -0.88 -18.10
C GLU A 193 -28.38 -0.02 -18.91
N THR A 194 -28.14 0.08 -20.22
CA THR A 194 -29.03 0.83 -21.12
C THR A 194 -30.35 0.08 -21.37
N ALA A 195 -30.30 -1.25 -21.47
CA ALA A 195 -31.48 -2.08 -21.70
C ALA A 195 -32.34 -2.28 -20.43
N TYR A 196 -31.71 -2.30 -19.26
CA TYR A 196 -32.34 -2.57 -17.95
C TYR A 196 -32.00 -1.45 -16.94
N PRO A 197 -32.59 -0.25 -17.10
CA PRO A 197 -32.24 0.93 -16.29
C PRO A 197 -32.58 0.80 -14.80
N ASP A 198 -33.50 -0.11 -14.45
CA ASP A 198 -33.89 -0.39 -13.06
C ASP A 198 -33.04 -1.50 -12.41
N THR A 199 -31.93 -1.91 -13.03
CA THR A 199 -31.00 -2.92 -12.49
C THR A 199 -29.60 -2.34 -12.35
N ALA A 200 -29.01 -2.48 -11.16
CA ALA A 200 -27.64 -2.09 -10.89
C ALA A 200 -26.69 -3.28 -11.05
N PHE A 201 -25.49 -3.01 -11.59
CA PHE A 201 -24.43 -4.01 -11.74
C PHE A 201 -23.23 -3.63 -10.89
N TYR A 202 -22.62 -4.62 -10.24
CA TYR A 202 -21.43 -4.42 -9.41
C TYR A 202 -20.35 -5.42 -9.80
N VAL A 203 -19.16 -4.94 -10.13
CA VAL A 203 -18.05 -5.79 -10.62
C VAL A 203 -16.98 -5.96 -9.55
N SER A 204 -16.67 -7.21 -9.21
CA SER A 204 -15.62 -7.61 -8.29
C SER A 204 -14.82 -8.79 -8.85
N GLY A 205 -14.01 -9.45 -8.03
CA GLY A 205 -13.12 -10.55 -8.41
C GLY A 205 -11.66 -10.14 -8.56
N VAL A 206 -10.79 -11.12 -8.76
CA VAL A 206 -9.32 -10.92 -8.78
C VAL A 206 -8.90 -10.03 -9.95
N VAL A 207 -9.52 -10.17 -11.12
CA VAL A 207 -9.18 -9.35 -12.30
C VAL A 207 -9.65 -7.91 -12.14
N ALA A 208 -10.82 -7.70 -11.51
CA ALA A 208 -11.31 -6.37 -11.15
C ALA A 208 -10.35 -5.68 -10.17
N MET A 209 -9.83 -6.42 -9.18
CA MET A 209 -8.84 -5.92 -8.23
C MET A 209 -7.53 -5.52 -8.92
N ASN A 210 -7.00 -6.36 -9.82
CA ASN A 210 -5.80 -6.04 -10.61
C ASN A 210 -6.01 -4.80 -11.49
N HIS A 211 -7.18 -4.66 -12.12
CA HIS A 211 -7.53 -3.46 -12.86
C HIS A 211 -7.56 -2.23 -11.94
N ALA A 212 -8.20 -2.32 -10.76
CA ALA A 212 -8.26 -1.23 -9.80
C ALA A 212 -6.87 -0.78 -9.32
N PHE A 213 -5.95 -1.71 -9.04
CA PHE A 213 -4.55 -1.39 -8.70
C PHE A 213 -3.87 -0.59 -9.82
N ALA A 214 -3.99 -1.05 -11.07
CA ALA A 214 -3.38 -0.35 -12.20
C ALA A 214 -4.03 1.02 -12.45
N TYR A 215 -5.36 1.09 -12.36
CA TYR A 215 -6.14 2.31 -12.55
C TYR A 215 -5.78 3.40 -11.54
N GLU A 216 -5.77 3.07 -10.23
CA GLU A 216 -5.43 4.03 -9.18
C GLU A 216 -4.00 4.54 -9.31
N ALA A 217 -3.04 3.66 -9.64
CA ALA A 217 -1.66 4.07 -9.86
C ALA A 217 -1.51 5.00 -11.09
N GLU A 218 -2.20 4.71 -12.20
CA GLU A 218 -2.23 5.59 -13.36
C GLU A 218 -2.90 6.93 -13.05
N ASN A 219 -3.97 6.91 -12.26
CA ASN A 219 -4.70 8.10 -11.83
C ASN A 219 -3.81 8.99 -10.95
N ASP A 220 -3.06 8.41 -10.02
CA ASP A 220 -2.08 9.12 -9.18
C ASP A 220 -1.01 9.82 -10.03
N VAL A 221 -0.50 9.18 -11.09
CA VAL A 221 0.46 9.81 -12.02
C VAL A 221 -0.15 11.00 -12.75
N LYS A 222 -1.39 10.85 -13.24
CA LYS A 222 -2.09 11.87 -14.04
C LYS A 222 -2.54 13.05 -13.19
N THR A 223 -2.86 12.83 -11.91
CA THR A 223 -3.49 13.83 -11.04
C THR A 223 -2.55 14.33 -9.94
N LEU A 224 -2.09 13.45 -9.04
CA LEU A 224 -1.34 13.84 -7.84
C LEU A 224 0.02 14.44 -8.17
N ILE A 225 0.77 13.86 -9.11
CA ILE A 225 2.12 14.34 -9.43
C ILE A 225 2.09 15.80 -9.93
N PRO A 226 1.26 16.18 -10.94
CA PRO A 226 1.14 17.58 -11.35
C PRO A 226 0.65 18.52 -10.25
N VAL A 227 -0.36 18.10 -9.47
CA VAL A 227 -0.92 18.91 -8.37
C VAL A 227 0.13 19.19 -7.31
N MET A 228 0.92 18.19 -6.94
CA MET A 228 2.02 18.34 -5.98
C MET A 228 3.11 19.28 -6.53
N PHE A 229 3.52 19.15 -7.80
CA PHE A 229 4.48 20.09 -8.40
C PHE A 229 4.00 21.54 -8.29
N ALA A 230 2.72 21.78 -8.62
CA ALA A 230 2.12 23.10 -8.52
C ALA A 230 2.08 23.59 -7.06
N ALA A 231 1.63 22.75 -6.13
CA ALA A 231 1.53 23.07 -4.71
C ALA A 231 2.89 23.43 -4.11
N ILE A 232 3.92 22.61 -4.34
CA ILE A 232 5.28 22.84 -3.85
C ILE A 232 5.88 24.11 -4.48
N LEU A 233 5.69 24.32 -5.78
CA LEU A 233 6.19 25.53 -6.45
C LEU A 233 5.56 26.81 -5.89
N ILE A 234 4.23 26.81 -5.69
CA ILE A 234 3.49 27.94 -5.11
C ILE A 234 3.97 28.20 -3.68
N MET A 235 4.06 27.15 -2.86
CA MET A 235 4.50 27.25 -1.47
C MET A 235 5.94 27.76 -1.36
N LEU A 236 6.86 27.25 -2.19
CA LEU A 236 8.24 27.73 -2.21
C LEU A 236 8.36 29.18 -2.68
N ALA A 237 7.64 29.55 -3.74
CA ALA A 237 7.65 30.92 -4.23
C ALA A 237 7.15 31.90 -3.14
N TRP A 238 6.14 31.49 -2.37
CA TRP A 238 5.58 32.27 -1.27
C TRP A 238 6.52 32.35 -0.05
N LEU A 239 7.04 31.22 0.41
CA LEU A 239 7.86 31.12 1.64
C LEU A 239 9.31 31.64 1.45
N LEU A 240 9.93 31.34 0.32
CA LEU A 240 11.25 31.88 -0.05
C LEU A 240 11.18 33.30 -0.59
N ARG A 241 9.97 33.78 -0.93
CA ARG A 241 9.70 35.11 -1.50
C ARG A 241 10.56 35.41 -2.72
N SER A 242 10.81 34.39 -3.55
CA SER A 242 11.65 34.51 -4.74
C SER A 242 11.30 33.42 -5.76
N ILE A 243 10.73 33.84 -6.90
CA ILE A 243 10.37 32.95 -8.01
C ILE A 243 11.61 32.25 -8.60
N LEU A 244 12.74 32.96 -8.68
CA LEU A 244 13.99 32.39 -9.18
C LEU A 244 14.57 31.32 -8.24
N ALA A 245 14.40 31.49 -6.92
CA ALA A 245 14.83 30.50 -5.94
C ALA A 245 13.95 29.24 -5.99
N SER A 246 12.64 29.40 -6.13
CA SER A 246 11.71 28.29 -6.29
C SER A 246 11.94 27.57 -7.63
N LEU A 247 12.22 28.28 -8.73
CA LEU A 247 12.56 27.66 -10.01
C LEU A 247 13.90 26.90 -9.94
N ALA A 248 14.91 27.45 -9.25
CA ALA A 248 16.18 26.75 -9.05
C ALA A 248 15.98 25.43 -8.26
N THR A 249 15.12 25.46 -7.24
CA THR A 249 14.74 24.26 -6.46
C THR A 249 13.99 23.26 -7.35
N LEU A 250 13.06 23.73 -8.18
CA LEU A 250 12.34 22.90 -9.14
C LEU A 250 13.27 22.18 -10.12
N VAL A 251 14.30 22.86 -10.63
CA VAL A 251 15.29 22.23 -11.49
C VAL A 251 15.98 21.07 -10.76
N ILE A 252 16.37 21.25 -9.50
CA ILE A 252 17.00 20.19 -8.69
C ILE A 252 16.05 19.00 -8.47
N ILE A 253 14.77 19.26 -8.16
CA ILE A 253 13.76 18.21 -8.05
C ILE A 253 13.67 17.41 -9.35
N VAL A 254 13.45 18.08 -10.49
CA VAL A 254 13.20 17.42 -11.77
C VAL A 254 14.40 16.57 -12.17
N VAL A 255 15.62 17.08 -12.06
CA VAL A 255 16.82 16.30 -12.42
C VAL A 255 17.04 15.12 -11.47
N THR A 256 16.68 15.25 -10.19
CA THR A 256 16.74 14.15 -9.22
C THR A 256 15.78 13.03 -9.61
N VAL A 257 14.51 13.38 -9.87
CA VAL A 257 13.48 12.41 -10.24
C VAL A 257 13.85 11.71 -11.56
N LEU A 258 14.23 12.46 -12.60
CA LEU A 258 14.63 11.89 -13.89
C LEU A 258 15.83 10.95 -13.77
N SER A 259 16.83 11.35 -12.99
CA SER A 259 18.02 10.51 -12.79
C SER A 259 17.67 9.24 -12.01
N THR A 260 16.79 9.34 -11.01
CA THR A 260 16.38 8.19 -10.19
C THR A 260 15.56 7.18 -10.99
N LEU A 261 14.53 7.64 -11.70
CA LEU A 261 13.72 6.79 -12.57
C LEU A 261 14.57 6.18 -13.69
N GLY A 262 15.50 6.96 -14.26
CA GLY A 262 16.43 6.48 -15.26
C GLY A 262 17.33 5.35 -14.75
N LEU A 263 17.94 5.52 -13.58
CA LEU A 263 18.76 4.46 -12.96
C LEU A 263 17.92 3.23 -12.58
N ALA A 264 16.68 3.42 -12.10
CA ALA A 264 15.76 2.32 -11.81
C ALA A 264 15.46 1.48 -13.06
N GLY A 265 15.21 2.13 -14.20
CA GLY A 265 15.02 1.41 -15.48
C GLY A 265 16.29 0.71 -15.97
N TRP A 266 17.48 1.25 -15.69
CA TRP A 266 18.74 0.52 -15.94
C TRP A 266 18.93 -0.70 -15.04
N ALA A 267 18.43 -0.64 -13.80
CA ALA A 267 18.46 -1.74 -12.85
C ALA A 267 17.39 -2.82 -13.13
N GLY A 268 16.49 -2.59 -14.11
CA GLY A 268 15.41 -3.53 -14.43
C GLY A 268 14.22 -3.47 -13.48
N LEU A 269 14.10 -2.39 -12.70
CA LEU A 269 12.94 -2.17 -11.83
C LEU A 269 11.71 -1.75 -12.64
N PHE A 270 10.52 -1.96 -12.10
CA PHE A 270 9.25 -1.58 -12.69
C PHE A 270 8.48 -0.58 -11.81
N LEU A 271 7.54 0.12 -12.41
CA LEU A 271 6.59 0.99 -11.70
C LEU A 271 5.39 0.15 -11.23
N SER A 272 5.01 0.31 -9.97
CA SER A 272 3.89 -0.35 -9.30
C SER A 272 3.10 0.66 -8.49
N THR A 273 2.00 0.23 -7.87
CA THR A 273 1.20 1.04 -6.94
C THR A 273 2.01 1.65 -5.79
N ALA A 274 3.10 1.01 -5.37
CA ALA A 274 4.01 1.55 -4.36
C ALA A 274 5.11 2.45 -4.97
N THR A 275 5.83 1.95 -5.99
CA THR A 275 7.00 2.65 -6.55
C THR A 275 6.63 3.89 -7.39
N VAL A 276 5.38 4.01 -7.82
CA VAL A 276 4.84 5.21 -8.48
C VAL A 276 4.92 6.47 -7.59
N ASN A 277 5.02 6.31 -6.27
CA ASN A 277 5.17 7.41 -5.32
C ASN A 277 6.60 7.94 -5.18
N VAL A 278 7.61 7.27 -5.76
CA VAL A 278 9.01 7.69 -5.66
C VAL A 278 9.21 9.16 -6.10
N PRO A 279 8.69 9.62 -7.26
CA PRO A 279 8.77 11.03 -7.65
C PRO A 279 8.22 11.99 -6.60
N THR A 280 7.11 11.61 -5.96
CA THR A 280 6.45 12.40 -4.92
C THR A 280 7.30 12.52 -3.67
N ILE A 281 7.82 11.40 -3.18
CA ILE A 281 8.70 11.38 -2.01
C ILE A 281 10.00 12.13 -2.29
N LEU A 282 10.62 11.94 -3.46
CA LEU A 282 11.85 12.65 -3.81
C LEU A 282 11.64 14.15 -4.00
N MET A 283 10.48 14.55 -4.50
CA MET A 283 10.15 15.96 -4.64
C MET A 283 10.09 16.66 -3.28
N THR A 284 9.51 16.02 -2.25
CA THR A 284 9.45 16.62 -0.91
C THR A 284 10.85 16.66 -0.28
N LEU A 285 11.63 15.59 -0.38
CA LEU A 285 12.96 15.51 0.24
C LEU A 285 14.01 16.42 -0.43
N ALA A 286 14.03 16.51 -1.76
CA ALA A 286 14.99 17.37 -2.48
C ALA A 286 14.77 18.88 -2.21
N VAL A 287 13.56 19.26 -1.79
CA VAL A 287 13.25 20.63 -1.38
C VAL A 287 14.03 21.01 -0.13
N ALA A 288 14.14 20.12 0.86
CA ALA A 288 14.77 20.43 2.14
C ALA A 288 16.23 20.91 1.97
N ASP A 289 17.03 20.13 1.24
CA ASP A 289 18.43 20.45 0.92
C ASP A 289 18.56 21.82 0.24
N SER A 290 17.74 22.04 -0.79
CA SER A 290 17.73 23.27 -1.58
C SER A 290 17.32 24.48 -0.74
N VAL A 291 16.29 24.35 0.09
CA VAL A 291 15.79 25.40 0.98
C VAL A 291 16.84 25.78 2.02
N HIS A 292 17.51 24.81 2.66
CA HIS A 292 18.56 25.10 3.64
C HIS A 292 19.72 25.90 3.00
N LEU A 293 20.14 25.53 1.79
CA LEU A 293 21.20 26.22 1.06
C LEU A 293 20.77 27.62 0.60
N ILE A 294 19.57 27.75 0.03
CA ILE A 294 19.06 29.03 -0.47
C ILE A 294 18.76 29.99 0.69
N ALA A 295 18.10 29.54 1.75
CA ALA A 295 17.76 30.37 2.90
C ALA A 295 19.03 30.91 3.60
N SER A 296 20.06 30.07 3.73
CA SER A 296 21.35 30.49 4.30
C SER A 296 22.10 31.48 3.39
N MET A 297 21.99 31.34 2.07
CA MET A 297 22.50 32.32 1.11
C MET A 297 21.74 33.65 1.22
N GLN A 298 20.41 33.62 1.26
CA GLN A 298 19.58 34.82 1.43
C GLN A 298 19.89 35.53 2.75
N PHE A 299 20.12 34.78 3.84
CA PHE A 299 20.58 35.32 5.12
C PHE A 299 21.90 36.10 4.99
N ALA A 300 22.91 35.52 4.34
CA ALA A 300 24.19 36.19 4.09
C ALA A 300 24.05 37.43 3.19
N LEU A 301 23.21 37.36 2.15
CA LEU A 301 22.90 38.53 1.32
C LEU A 301 22.26 39.68 2.13
N ARG A 302 21.38 39.37 3.10
CA ARG A 302 20.79 40.39 4.00
C ARG A 302 21.80 41.02 4.95
N ARG A 303 22.91 40.32 5.24
CA ARG A 303 24.04 40.86 6.01
C ARG A 303 24.95 41.78 5.18
N GLY A 304 24.70 41.88 3.86
CA GLY A 304 25.47 42.70 2.94
C GLY A 304 26.58 41.96 2.19
N ASP A 305 26.68 40.62 2.35
CA ASP A 305 27.69 39.83 1.65
C ASP A 305 27.47 39.85 0.13
N LYS A 306 28.55 39.82 -0.64
CA LYS A 306 28.45 39.65 -2.10
C LYS A 306 27.95 38.24 -2.43
N ARG A 307 27.28 38.06 -3.56
CA ARG A 307 26.68 36.78 -3.98
C ARG A 307 27.59 35.57 -3.87
N LEU A 308 28.84 35.67 -4.35
CA LEU A 308 29.81 34.56 -4.25
C LEU A 308 30.15 34.24 -2.79
N GLN A 309 30.32 35.26 -1.95
CA GLN A 309 30.59 35.10 -0.52
C GLN A 309 29.39 34.50 0.21
N ALA A 310 28.17 34.92 -0.15
CA ALA A 310 26.93 34.38 0.41
C ALA A 310 26.73 32.89 0.07
N ILE A 311 27.04 32.46 -1.16
CA ILE A 311 27.01 31.05 -1.56
C ILE A 311 28.08 30.25 -0.80
N GLN A 312 29.30 30.78 -0.70
CA GLN A 312 30.38 30.15 0.07
C GLN A 312 30.02 30.01 1.56
N TYR A 313 29.40 31.03 2.15
CA TYR A 313 28.90 31.01 3.52
C TYR A 313 27.87 29.90 3.71
N SER A 314 26.88 29.82 2.81
CA SER A 314 25.85 28.80 2.86
C SER A 314 26.44 27.39 2.77
N LEU A 315 27.30 27.13 1.78
CA LEU A 315 27.92 25.81 1.58
C LEU A 315 28.78 25.40 2.77
N LYS A 316 29.65 26.30 3.26
CA LYS A 316 30.54 26.01 4.40
C LYS A 316 29.75 25.61 5.66
N ARG A 317 28.54 26.15 5.83
CA ARG A 317 27.72 25.91 7.03
C ARG A 317 26.75 24.74 6.89
N ASN A 318 26.40 24.33 5.67
CA ASN A 318 25.35 23.33 5.42
C ASN A 318 25.83 22.05 4.74
N ILE A 319 27.03 21.99 4.15
CA ILE A 319 27.49 20.77 3.45
C ILE A 319 27.46 19.51 4.30
N MET A 320 27.95 19.60 5.55
CA MET A 320 28.01 18.45 6.46
C MET A 320 26.60 18.10 6.96
N PRO A 321 25.79 19.04 7.48
CA PRO A 321 24.37 18.79 7.79
C PRO A 321 23.61 18.12 6.64
N VAL A 322 23.60 18.72 5.44
CA VAL A 322 22.88 18.20 4.27
C VAL A 322 23.34 16.78 3.93
N PHE A 323 24.65 16.51 3.87
CA PHE A 323 25.14 15.16 3.59
C PHE A 323 24.68 14.13 4.62
N ILE A 324 24.71 14.51 5.90
CA ILE A 324 24.27 13.63 6.99
C ILE A 324 22.78 13.37 6.91
N THR A 325 21.97 14.40 6.68
CA THR A 325 20.52 14.26 6.67
C THR A 325 20.05 13.47 5.45
N SER A 326 20.68 13.66 4.28
CA SER A 326 20.47 12.79 3.13
C SER A 326 20.90 11.35 3.42
N ALA A 327 22.03 11.14 4.10
CA ALA A 327 22.50 9.79 4.44
C ALA A 327 21.61 9.09 5.48
N THR A 328 21.13 9.79 6.51
CA THR A 328 20.18 9.23 7.49
C THR A 328 18.84 8.93 6.85
N THR A 329 18.38 9.79 5.93
CA THR A 329 17.16 9.55 5.15
C THR A 329 17.31 8.33 4.27
N ALA A 330 18.43 8.20 3.55
CA ALA A 330 18.73 7.02 2.74
C ALA A 330 18.78 5.74 3.60
N ILE A 331 19.42 5.77 4.77
CA ILE A 331 19.41 4.64 5.73
C ILE A 331 17.97 4.31 6.15
N GLY A 332 17.14 5.31 6.46
CA GLY A 332 15.74 5.13 6.81
C GLY A 332 14.96 4.39 5.72
N PHE A 333 15.10 4.78 4.45
CA PHE A 333 14.47 4.07 3.33
C PHE A 333 15.09 2.69 3.05
N LEU A 334 16.40 2.50 3.28
CA LEU A 334 17.04 1.20 3.15
C LEU A 334 16.55 0.18 4.18
N THR A 335 15.93 0.62 5.29
CA THR A 335 15.26 -0.29 6.23
C THR A 335 14.13 -1.07 5.58
N LEU A 336 13.55 -0.56 4.48
CA LEU A 336 12.53 -1.28 3.73
C LEU A 336 13.07 -2.56 3.05
N ASN A 337 14.39 -2.74 2.94
CA ASN A 337 14.96 -4.02 2.50
C ASN A 337 14.70 -5.17 3.49
N PHE A 338 14.31 -4.88 4.73
CA PHE A 338 13.84 -5.89 5.67
C PHE A 338 12.35 -6.24 5.53
N SER A 339 11.62 -5.54 4.65
CA SER A 339 10.25 -5.88 4.30
C SER A 339 10.20 -7.25 3.62
N ASP A 340 9.17 -8.04 3.87
CA ASP A 340 8.94 -9.28 3.11
C ASP A 340 8.29 -9.00 1.74
N VAL A 341 7.80 -7.78 1.50
CA VAL A 341 7.12 -7.36 0.27
C VAL A 341 8.12 -6.73 -0.71
N PRO A 342 8.38 -7.33 -1.89
CA PRO A 342 9.42 -6.88 -2.82
C PRO A 342 9.27 -5.44 -3.29
N ILE A 343 8.04 -5.02 -3.67
CA ILE A 343 7.81 -3.65 -4.14
C ILE A 343 8.11 -2.57 -3.09
N LEU A 344 8.07 -2.90 -1.80
CA LEU A 344 8.47 -1.99 -0.71
C LEU A 344 9.99 -1.88 -0.61
N ARG A 345 10.71 -2.97 -0.88
CA ARG A 345 12.19 -2.97 -1.01
C ARG A 345 12.61 -2.08 -2.17
N ASP A 346 11.94 -2.21 -3.31
CA ASP A 346 12.20 -1.38 -4.50
C ASP A 346 11.92 0.10 -4.24
N LEU A 347 10.79 0.41 -3.61
CA LEU A 347 10.46 1.78 -3.15
C LEU A 347 11.58 2.35 -2.27
N GLY A 348 12.07 1.57 -1.29
CA GLY A 348 13.17 1.95 -0.42
C GLY A 348 14.48 2.20 -1.17
N ASN A 349 14.87 1.28 -2.05
CA ASN A 349 16.11 1.37 -2.82
C ASN A 349 16.09 2.56 -3.80
N MET A 350 15.00 2.73 -4.55
CA MET A 350 14.81 3.85 -5.46
C MET A 350 14.88 5.18 -4.70
N THR A 351 14.20 5.27 -3.55
CA THR A 351 14.18 6.51 -2.77
C THR A 351 15.53 6.80 -2.12
N ALA A 352 16.23 5.80 -1.57
CA ALA A 352 17.56 5.97 -0.99
C ALA A 352 18.58 6.48 -2.03
N VAL A 353 18.57 5.91 -3.24
CA VAL A 353 19.39 6.40 -4.36
C VAL A 353 18.99 7.82 -4.74
N GLY A 354 17.69 8.08 -4.88
CA GLY A 354 17.19 9.40 -5.26
C GLY A 354 17.51 10.48 -4.25
N VAL A 355 17.46 10.19 -2.95
CA VAL A 355 17.86 11.13 -1.89
C VAL A 355 19.36 11.43 -1.95
N MET A 356 20.20 10.42 -2.22
CA MET A 356 21.64 10.66 -2.41
C MET A 356 21.95 11.43 -3.70
N LEU A 357 21.14 11.27 -4.75
CA LEU A 357 21.21 12.10 -5.95
C LEU A 357 20.74 13.53 -5.69
N ALA A 358 19.67 13.72 -4.91
CA ALA A 358 19.22 15.04 -4.45
C ALA A 358 20.34 15.75 -3.68
N CYS A 359 21.02 15.03 -2.78
CA CYS A 359 22.18 15.55 -2.05
C CYS A 359 23.29 15.99 -3.02
N LEU A 360 23.65 15.13 -3.97
CA LEU A 360 24.66 15.41 -4.99
C LEU A 360 24.31 16.65 -5.80
N PHE A 361 23.09 16.73 -6.34
CA PHE A 361 22.66 17.86 -7.15
C PHE A 361 22.51 19.14 -6.33
N SER A 362 22.03 19.06 -5.08
CA SER A 362 21.94 20.21 -4.18
C SER A 362 23.31 20.74 -3.76
N LEU A 363 24.33 19.89 -3.60
CA LEU A 363 25.68 20.33 -3.22
C LEU A 363 26.55 20.74 -4.41
N VAL A 364 26.25 20.25 -5.61
CA VAL A 364 27.08 20.45 -6.81
C VAL A 364 26.40 21.32 -7.86
N LEU A 365 25.21 20.94 -8.32
CA LEU A 365 24.50 21.63 -9.40
C LEU A 365 23.85 22.92 -8.91
N LEU A 366 23.20 22.90 -7.74
CA LEU A 366 22.49 24.07 -7.21
C LEU A 366 23.43 25.27 -7.03
N PRO A 367 24.63 25.18 -6.41
CA PRO A 367 25.54 26.33 -6.31
C PRO A 367 25.92 26.94 -7.65
N ALA A 368 26.10 26.12 -8.69
CA ALA A 368 26.36 26.61 -10.04
C ALA A 368 25.15 27.37 -10.61
N LEU A 369 23.93 26.85 -10.43
CA LEU A 369 22.69 27.55 -10.79
C LEU A 369 22.54 28.87 -10.01
N LEU A 370 22.85 28.88 -8.71
CA LEU A 370 22.83 30.05 -7.85
C LEU A 370 23.88 31.11 -8.26
N LEU A 371 24.88 30.78 -9.07
CA LEU A 371 25.83 31.72 -9.69
C LEU A 371 25.33 32.29 -11.02
N PHE A 372 24.45 31.58 -11.73
CA PHE A 372 23.84 32.05 -12.98
C PHE A 372 22.55 32.86 -12.73
N LEU A 373 21.70 32.46 -11.78
CA LEU A 373 20.40 33.07 -11.51
C LEU A 373 20.44 34.21 -10.48
N PRO A 374 20.10 35.47 -10.83
CA PRO A 374 20.20 36.62 -9.92
C PRO A 374 19.15 36.60 -8.79
N ILE A 375 19.31 35.68 -7.85
CA ILE A 375 18.44 35.50 -6.70
C ILE A 375 18.73 36.60 -5.67
N GLY A 376 17.71 37.41 -5.40
CA GLY A 376 17.77 38.46 -4.40
C GLY A 376 17.65 37.94 -2.97
N ALA A 377 17.89 38.82 -2.00
CA ALA A 377 17.85 38.53 -0.57
C ALA A 377 16.43 38.20 0.00
N GLY A 378 15.39 38.18 -0.85
CA GLY A 378 13.99 37.93 -0.45
C GLY A 378 13.29 39.12 0.22
N GLN A 379 13.94 40.29 0.33
CA GLN A 379 13.39 41.62 0.70
C GLN A 379 14.35 42.75 0.27
N ARG A 380 13.79 43.93 -0.06
CA ARG A 380 14.52 45.19 -0.36
C ARG A 380 15.32 45.59 0.89
N ALA A 381 16.60 45.90 0.70
CA ALA A 381 17.34 46.67 1.70
C ALA A 381 16.68 48.05 1.78
N ASP A 382 15.78 48.25 2.73
CA ASP A 382 15.31 49.60 3.02
C ASP A 382 16.52 50.42 3.48
N ASN A 383 16.79 51.47 2.70
CA ASN A 383 17.77 52.50 2.97
C ASN A 383 17.46 53.16 4.31
N ILE A 384 18.10 52.70 5.39
CA ILE A 384 18.35 53.53 6.57
C ILE A 384 19.78 53.29 6.99
N ALA A 385 20.69 54.12 6.50
CA ALA A 385 22.01 54.27 7.10
C ALA A 385 21.82 54.66 8.58
N GLY A 386 22.34 53.87 9.53
CA GLY A 386 22.47 54.34 10.92
C GLY A 386 22.18 53.38 12.08
N SER A 387 21.61 52.18 11.89
CA SER A 387 21.42 51.23 13.00
C SER A 387 22.32 50.00 12.88
N THR A 388 23.12 49.75 13.91
CA THR A 388 24.09 48.66 14.06
C THR A 388 23.46 47.31 14.43
N ASP A 389 22.14 47.22 14.49
CA ASP A 389 21.40 46.02 14.93
C ASP A 389 20.56 45.41 13.80
N LYS A 390 21.22 45.12 12.66
CA LYS A 390 20.58 44.66 11.43
C LYS A 390 20.84 43.18 11.18
N SER A 391 19.76 42.44 10.91
CA SER A 391 19.71 41.06 10.34
C SER A 391 19.33 39.91 11.28
N THR A 392 18.65 40.18 12.41
CA THR A 392 18.08 39.10 13.23
C THR A 392 16.60 38.90 12.89
N ASP A 393 16.20 37.69 12.49
CA ASP A 393 14.80 37.35 12.20
C ASP A 393 13.97 37.49 13.49
N LYS A 394 13.22 38.58 13.61
CA LYS A 394 12.58 39.01 14.87
C LYS A 394 11.60 37.96 15.41
N THR A 395 10.98 37.19 14.52
CA THR A 395 10.02 36.13 14.88
C THR A 395 10.72 34.92 15.52
N MET A 396 11.80 34.43 14.92
CA MET A 396 12.58 33.31 15.46
C MET A 396 13.28 33.67 16.76
N LEU A 397 13.74 34.92 16.90
CA LEU A 397 14.30 35.40 18.16
C LEU A 397 13.22 35.50 19.26
N TRP A 398 12.01 35.94 18.91
CA TRP A 398 10.87 35.96 19.82
C TRP A 398 10.52 34.53 20.30
N LEU A 399 10.45 33.57 19.37
CA LEU A 399 10.18 32.17 19.69
C LEU A 399 11.27 31.59 20.62
N ALA A 400 12.55 31.82 20.30
CA ALA A 400 13.66 31.40 21.14
C ALA A 400 13.54 31.95 22.58
N ASN A 401 13.23 33.25 22.71
CA ASN A 401 13.06 33.89 24.02
C ASN A 401 11.84 33.38 24.78
N ALA A 402 10.74 33.09 24.08
CA ALA A 402 9.56 32.49 24.69
C ALA A 402 9.88 31.09 25.24
N VAL A 403 10.54 30.24 24.46
CA VAL A 403 10.94 28.88 24.87
C VAL A 403 11.91 28.92 26.05
N ILE A 404 12.92 29.80 26.02
CA ILE A 404 13.86 29.99 27.14
C ILE A 404 13.12 30.44 28.41
N ARG A 405 12.20 31.41 28.29
CA ARG A 405 11.43 31.92 29.43
C ARG A 405 10.50 30.86 30.04
N TRP A 406 9.91 30.00 29.20
CA TRP A 406 8.93 28.99 29.60
C TRP A 406 9.52 27.57 29.67
N GLN A 407 10.85 27.44 29.75
CA GLN A 407 11.57 26.16 29.66
C GLN A 407 11.08 25.07 30.65
N ARG A 408 10.77 25.45 31.90
CA ARG A 408 10.35 24.50 32.95
C ARG A 408 8.93 23.96 32.72
N PRO A 409 7.89 24.81 32.54
CA PRO A 409 6.55 24.31 32.22
C PRO A 409 6.52 23.60 30.86
N LEU A 410 7.27 24.07 29.85
CA LEU A 410 7.37 23.38 28.56
C LEU A 410 7.96 21.98 28.70
N PHE A 411 9.07 21.82 29.45
CA PHE A 411 9.67 20.51 29.66
C PHE A 411 8.69 19.50 30.26
N TRP A 412 8.03 19.85 31.37
CA TRP A 412 7.11 18.93 32.03
C TRP A 412 5.81 18.73 31.27
N GLY A 413 5.23 19.81 30.73
CA GLY A 413 4.01 19.74 29.93
C GLY A 413 4.17 18.89 28.67
N MET A 414 5.25 19.10 27.91
CA MET A 414 5.56 18.27 26.75
C MET A 414 5.84 16.82 27.16
N SER A 415 6.58 16.58 28.25
CA SER A 415 6.84 15.20 28.71
C SER A 415 5.55 14.46 29.05
N VAL A 416 4.61 15.11 29.75
CA VAL A 416 3.29 14.53 30.06
C VAL A 416 2.49 14.29 28.79
N LEU A 417 2.48 15.23 27.85
CA LEU A 417 1.79 15.08 26.56
C LEU A 417 2.36 13.92 25.75
N ILE A 418 3.68 13.84 25.65
CA ILE A 418 4.40 12.77 24.94
C ILE A 418 4.06 11.41 25.55
N ILE A 419 4.16 11.27 26.87
CA ILE A 419 3.84 10.02 27.56
C ILE A 419 2.36 9.69 27.37
N GLY A 420 1.46 10.67 27.55
CA GLY A 420 0.03 10.51 27.35
C GLY A 420 -0.32 9.99 25.95
N CYS A 421 0.17 10.65 24.90
CA CYS A 421 -0.02 10.19 23.52
C CYS A 421 0.61 8.81 23.30
N SER A 422 1.80 8.54 23.85
CA SER A 422 2.46 7.24 23.70
C SER A 422 1.66 6.08 24.32
N THR A 423 0.89 6.32 25.39
CA THR A 423 0.00 5.27 25.95
C THR A 423 -1.12 4.87 25.00
N LEU A 424 -1.55 5.78 24.12
CA LEU A 424 -2.58 5.53 23.10
C LEU A 424 -2.10 4.59 21.99
N ILE A 425 -0.80 4.32 21.88
CA ILE A 425 -0.27 3.33 20.92
C ILE A 425 -0.94 1.97 21.12
N SER A 426 -1.29 1.62 22.36
CA SER A 426 -1.99 0.37 22.71
C SER A 426 -3.39 0.23 22.10
N LEU A 427 -3.99 1.32 21.62
CA LEU A 427 -5.27 1.29 20.91
C LEU A 427 -5.13 0.79 19.47
N ASN A 428 -3.91 0.70 18.94
CA ASN A 428 -3.69 0.22 17.59
C ASN A 428 -3.69 -1.31 17.53
N THR A 429 -4.45 -1.86 16.59
CA THR A 429 -4.42 -3.27 16.23
C THR A 429 -3.75 -3.47 14.89
N ILE A 430 -2.87 -4.47 14.82
CA ILE A 430 -2.29 -4.94 13.57
C ILE A 430 -3.39 -5.68 12.81
N ASN A 431 -3.81 -5.09 11.70
CA ASN A 431 -4.81 -5.66 10.82
C ASN A 431 -4.60 -5.17 9.39
N ASP A 432 -4.77 -6.07 8.44
CA ASP A 432 -4.59 -5.77 7.02
C ASP A 432 -5.68 -6.49 6.23
N GLU A 433 -6.43 -5.72 5.44
CA GLU A 433 -7.54 -6.18 4.61
C GLU A 433 -7.37 -5.61 3.20
N ALA A 434 -7.10 -6.48 2.21
CA ALA A 434 -6.72 -6.07 0.86
C ALA A 434 -7.79 -5.20 0.17
N VAL A 435 -9.08 -5.51 0.36
CA VAL A 435 -10.16 -4.69 -0.22
C VAL A 435 -10.17 -3.29 0.40
N LYS A 436 -9.75 -3.12 1.66
CA LYS A 436 -9.66 -1.80 2.32
C LYS A 436 -8.43 -1.02 1.87
N TYR A 437 -7.64 -1.51 0.93
CA TYR A 437 -6.61 -0.72 0.28
C TYR A 437 -7.18 0.31 -0.68
N PHE A 438 -8.44 0.15 -1.09
CA PHE A 438 -9.13 1.12 -1.94
C PHE A 438 -10.04 1.99 -1.08
N ALA A 439 -10.10 3.29 -1.39
CA ALA A 439 -10.97 4.24 -0.70
C ALA A 439 -12.45 3.92 -0.95
N ALA A 440 -13.32 4.30 -0.01
CA ALA A 440 -14.75 3.99 -0.03
C ALA A 440 -15.51 4.57 -1.24
N ASP A 441 -14.94 5.56 -1.91
CA ASP A 441 -15.48 6.19 -3.12
C ASP A 441 -15.05 5.49 -4.43
N THR A 442 -14.14 4.53 -4.38
CA THR A 442 -13.73 3.75 -5.56
C THR A 442 -14.79 2.72 -5.94
N GLU A 443 -14.97 2.50 -7.24
CA GLU A 443 -15.97 1.57 -7.80
C GLU A 443 -15.77 0.13 -7.29
N PHE A 444 -14.53 -0.36 -7.30
CA PHE A 444 -14.19 -1.69 -6.79
C PHE A 444 -14.54 -1.85 -5.30
N ARG A 445 -14.27 -0.83 -4.47
CA ARG A 445 -14.61 -0.88 -3.04
C ARG A 445 -16.12 -0.92 -2.81
N GLN A 446 -16.88 -0.10 -3.53
CA GLN A 446 -18.34 -0.06 -3.43
C GLN A 446 -18.98 -1.37 -3.87
N ALA A 447 -18.50 -1.96 -4.97
CA ALA A 447 -18.98 -3.26 -5.45
C ALA A 447 -18.73 -4.37 -4.41
N ASN A 448 -17.56 -4.35 -3.76
CA ASN A 448 -17.23 -5.33 -2.74
C ASN A 448 -18.04 -5.14 -1.44
N ASP A 449 -18.21 -3.90 -0.98
CA ASP A 449 -19.03 -3.59 0.19
C ASP A 449 -20.51 -3.96 -0.05
N PHE A 450 -21.01 -3.80 -1.29
CA PHE A 450 -22.34 -4.23 -1.69
C PHE A 450 -22.48 -5.77 -1.66
N LEU A 451 -21.52 -6.49 -2.26
CA LEU A 451 -21.50 -7.96 -2.28
C LEU A 451 -21.46 -8.54 -0.86
N GLU A 452 -20.64 -7.98 0.01
CA GLU A 452 -20.51 -8.41 1.40
C GLU A 452 -21.85 -8.28 2.17
N GLN A 453 -22.64 -7.25 1.88
CA GLN A 453 -23.93 -7.01 2.53
C GLN A 453 -25.08 -7.86 1.98
N ASN A 454 -25.01 -8.31 0.72
CA ASN A 454 -26.15 -8.93 0.02
C ASN A 454 -25.93 -10.39 -0.41
N LEU A 455 -24.69 -10.82 -0.68
CA LEU A 455 -24.36 -12.17 -1.15
C LEU A 455 -23.40 -12.87 -0.18
N THR A 456 -22.10 -12.73 -0.42
CA THR A 456 -21.03 -13.18 0.45
C THR A 456 -19.91 -12.17 0.48
N GLY A 457 -19.10 -12.22 1.55
CA GLY A 457 -17.82 -11.55 1.60
C GLY A 457 -16.92 -12.00 0.44
N ALA A 458 -16.03 -11.11 0.02
CA ALA A 458 -15.07 -11.39 -1.05
C ALA A 458 -13.87 -12.24 -0.61
N THR A 459 -13.81 -12.59 0.68
CA THR A 459 -12.74 -13.43 1.22
C THR A 459 -13.10 -14.88 1.00
N THR A 460 -12.33 -15.55 0.15
CA THR A 460 -12.42 -16.99 -0.08
C THR A 460 -11.15 -17.70 0.37
N VAL A 461 -11.30 -18.94 0.82
CA VAL A 461 -10.20 -19.85 1.13
C VAL A 461 -10.48 -21.19 0.47
N ASP A 462 -9.54 -21.66 -0.34
CA ASP A 462 -9.62 -22.99 -0.94
C ASP A 462 -8.79 -23.97 -0.11
N PHE A 463 -9.42 -25.08 0.29
CA PHE A 463 -8.75 -26.22 0.89
C PHE A 463 -8.65 -27.34 -0.13
N VAL A 464 -7.43 -27.84 -0.34
CA VAL A 464 -7.18 -29.02 -1.18
C VAL A 464 -6.98 -30.21 -0.26
N ILE A 465 -7.75 -31.27 -0.50
CA ILE A 465 -7.63 -32.56 0.18
C ILE A 465 -7.27 -33.59 -0.90
N ALA A 466 -6.14 -34.28 -0.74
CA ALA A 466 -5.62 -35.21 -1.74
C ALA A 466 -5.24 -36.56 -1.11
N GLY A 467 -5.71 -37.63 -1.74
CA GLY A 467 -5.31 -39.00 -1.42
C GLY A 467 -4.15 -39.48 -2.30
N ASP A 468 -3.54 -40.59 -1.88
CA ASP A 468 -2.37 -41.15 -2.56
C ASP A 468 -2.71 -41.88 -3.87
N ASP A 469 -3.96 -42.34 -4.00
CA ASP A 469 -4.43 -43.12 -5.15
C ASP A 469 -5.17 -42.26 -6.18
N ALA A 470 -5.01 -42.58 -7.47
CA ALA A 470 -5.88 -42.06 -8.51
C ALA A 470 -7.35 -42.43 -8.21
N SER A 471 -8.27 -41.51 -8.47
CA SER A 471 -9.70 -41.67 -8.14
C SER A 471 -10.01 -41.87 -6.64
N ALA A 472 -9.13 -41.42 -5.74
CA ALA A 472 -9.37 -41.43 -4.30
C ALA A 472 -10.68 -40.74 -3.92
N VAL A 473 -11.11 -39.71 -4.66
CA VAL A 473 -12.37 -38.98 -4.39
C VAL A 473 -13.63 -39.85 -4.51
N ASN A 474 -13.54 -41.02 -5.14
CA ASN A 474 -14.66 -41.96 -5.22
C ASN A 474 -14.74 -42.89 -3.99
N GLN A 475 -13.70 -42.93 -3.14
CA GLN A 475 -13.68 -43.83 -1.99
C GLN A 475 -14.65 -43.32 -0.90
N PRO A 476 -15.52 -44.18 -0.34
CA PRO A 476 -16.46 -43.76 0.71
C PRO A 476 -15.78 -43.13 1.92
N ASP A 477 -14.63 -43.64 2.35
CA ASP A 477 -13.86 -43.10 3.49
C ASP A 477 -13.31 -41.70 3.19
N PHE A 478 -12.84 -41.45 1.95
CA PHE A 478 -12.42 -40.13 1.52
C PHE A 478 -13.58 -39.14 1.51
N LEU A 479 -14.71 -39.54 0.92
CA LEU A 479 -15.92 -38.71 0.87
C LEU A 479 -16.47 -38.41 2.26
N ALA A 480 -16.41 -39.36 3.19
CA ALA A 480 -16.81 -39.16 4.58
C ALA A 480 -15.94 -38.08 5.25
N VAL A 481 -14.61 -38.15 5.07
CA VAL A 481 -13.69 -37.15 5.60
C VAL A 481 -13.96 -35.75 5.03
N VAL A 482 -14.17 -35.63 3.72
CA VAL A 482 -14.50 -34.34 3.09
C VAL A 482 -15.85 -33.82 3.58
N ALA A 483 -16.84 -34.70 3.77
CA ALA A 483 -18.15 -34.35 4.29
C ALA A 483 -18.10 -33.88 5.75
N ASP A 484 -17.33 -34.57 6.60
CA ASP A 484 -17.15 -34.21 8.00
C ASP A 484 -16.43 -32.86 8.12
N PHE A 485 -15.41 -32.63 7.30
CA PHE A 485 -14.75 -31.32 7.21
C PHE A 485 -15.69 -30.22 6.72
N THR A 486 -16.52 -30.51 5.70
CA THR A 486 -17.54 -29.59 5.19
C THR A 486 -18.53 -29.20 6.30
N ALA A 487 -19.02 -30.18 7.07
CA ALA A 487 -19.93 -29.93 8.20
C ALA A 487 -19.24 -29.13 9.32
N TRP A 488 -17.97 -29.43 9.62
CA TRP A 488 -17.19 -28.67 10.58
C TRP A 488 -17.00 -27.21 10.14
N LEU A 489 -16.68 -26.97 8.86
CA LEU A 489 -16.56 -25.63 8.27
C LEU A 489 -17.88 -24.87 8.39
N GLN A 490 -19.02 -25.48 8.02
CA GLN A 490 -20.35 -24.87 8.12
C GLN A 490 -20.74 -24.50 9.57
N SER A 491 -20.15 -25.16 10.57
CA SER A 491 -20.38 -24.83 11.99
C SER A 491 -19.56 -23.64 12.49
N GLN A 492 -18.58 -23.16 11.73
CA GLN A 492 -17.73 -22.03 12.13
C GLN A 492 -18.50 -20.70 11.95
N PRO A 493 -18.39 -19.76 12.92
CA PRO A 493 -19.19 -18.53 12.90
C PRO A 493 -18.81 -17.55 11.77
N GLU A 494 -17.57 -17.62 11.29
CA GLU A 494 -17.07 -16.77 10.20
C GLU A 494 -17.38 -17.29 8.80
N VAL A 495 -17.81 -18.55 8.67
CA VAL A 495 -18.11 -19.19 7.39
C VAL A 495 -19.51 -18.81 6.94
N GLN A 496 -19.61 -18.29 5.72
CA GLN A 496 -20.91 -17.96 5.10
C GLN A 496 -21.38 -19.05 4.16
N HIS A 497 -20.47 -19.68 3.43
CA HIS A 497 -20.79 -20.71 2.46
C HIS A 497 -19.60 -21.67 2.28
N VAL A 498 -19.91 -22.94 2.02
CA VAL A 498 -18.92 -23.98 1.69
C VAL A 498 -19.37 -24.69 0.42
N ASN A 499 -18.51 -24.71 -0.58
CA ASN A 499 -18.71 -25.46 -1.81
C ASN A 499 -17.84 -26.72 -1.80
N SER A 500 -18.49 -27.88 -1.84
CA SER A 500 -17.85 -29.18 -1.77
C SER A 500 -18.49 -30.17 -2.74
N ILE A 501 -17.66 -31.00 -3.38
CA ILE A 501 -18.13 -32.06 -4.28
C ILE A 501 -19.05 -33.06 -3.57
N THR A 502 -18.95 -33.18 -2.25
CA THR A 502 -19.81 -34.09 -1.48
C THR A 502 -21.29 -33.73 -1.60
N ASP A 503 -21.64 -32.45 -1.75
CA ASP A 503 -23.02 -32.02 -1.88
C ASP A 503 -23.61 -32.46 -3.24
N THR A 504 -22.81 -32.35 -4.30
CA THR A 504 -23.14 -32.89 -5.63
C THR A 504 -23.32 -34.41 -5.57
N ILE A 505 -22.41 -35.13 -4.91
CA ILE A 505 -22.48 -36.60 -4.82
C ILE A 505 -23.70 -37.07 -4.01
N ARG A 506 -24.10 -36.38 -2.93
CA ARG A 506 -25.33 -36.69 -2.19
C ARG A 506 -26.57 -36.48 -3.06
N ARG A 507 -26.61 -35.40 -3.84
CA ARG A 507 -27.69 -35.12 -4.79
C ARG A 507 -27.80 -36.20 -5.86
N LEU A 508 -26.68 -36.58 -6.48
CA LEU A 508 -26.68 -37.64 -7.49
C LEU A 508 -27.16 -38.97 -6.89
N ASN A 509 -26.76 -39.29 -5.65
CA ASN A 509 -27.28 -40.48 -4.98
C ASN A 509 -28.81 -40.40 -4.78
N MET A 510 -29.34 -39.24 -4.40
CA MET A 510 -30.78 -39.00 -4.29
C MET A 510 -31.49 -39.18 -5.64
N ASN A 511 -30.97 -38.58 -6.72
CA ASN A 511 -31.55 -38.70 -8.06
C ASN A 511 -31.59 -40.16 -8.53
N MET A 512 -30.52 -40.92 -8.27
CA MET A 512 -30.44 -42.34 -8.63
C MET A 512 -31.39 -43.24 -7.82
N HIS A 513 -32.05 -42.67 -6.80
CA HIS A 513 -33.11 -43.29 -6.01
C HIS A 513 -34.44 -42.53 -6.16
N GLN A 514 -34.75 -42.04 -7.38
CA GLN A 514 -36.04 -41.41 -7.72
C GLN A 514 -36.35 -40.17 -6.89
N ASP A 515 -35.33 -39.35 -6.62
CA ASP A 515 -35.43 -38.13 -5.79
C ASP A 515 -35.95 -38.37 -4.37
N ASP A 516 -35.80 -39.59 -3.82
CA ASP A 516 -36.18 -39.90 -2.44
C ASP A 516 -35.25 -39.16 -1.45
N PRO A 517 -35.77 -38.21 -0.64
CA PRO A 517 -34.97 -37.42 0.29
C PRO A 517 -34.18 -38.26 1.32
N ALA A 518 -34.60 -39.50 1.59
CA ALA A 518 -33.87 -40.43 2.44
C ALA A 518 -32.48 -40.81 1.88
N TYR A 519 -32.26 -40.61 0.58
CA TYR A 519 -31.01 -40.89 -0.13
C TYR A 519 -30.16 -39.65 -0.39
N TYR A 520 -30.50 -38.50 0.20
CA TYR A 520 -29.60 -37.35 0.29
C TYR A 520 -28.45 -37.61 1.29
N ARG A 521 -27.65 -38.63 0.98
CA ARG A 521 -26.53 -39.16 1.76
C ARG A 521 -25.45 -39.65 0.81
N LEU A 522 -24.22 -39.82 1.30
CA LEU A 522 -23.12 -40.30 0.46
C LEU A 522 -23.36 -41.77 0.03
N PRO A 523 -22.89 -42.17 -1.16
CA PRO A 523 -22.91 -43.57 -1.61
C PRO A 523 -22.10 -44.48 -0.67
N GLU A 524 -22.54 -45.73 -0.54
CA GLU A 524 -21.90 -46.70 0.37
C GLU A 524 -20.70 -47.42 -0.27
N THR A 525 -20.56 -47.36 -1.60
CA THR A 525 -19.51 -48.05 -2.35
C THR A 525 -18.79 -47.15 -3.34
N GLN A 526 -17.51 -47.44 -3.58
CA GLN A 526 -16.69 -46.71 -4.55
C GLN A 526 -17.24 -46.82 -5.97
N GLN A 527 -17.80 -47.97 -6.36
CA GLN A 527 -18.37 -48.18 -7.69
C GLN A 527 -19.58 -47.26 -7.92
N GLN A 528 -20.45 -47.08 -6.92
CA GLN A 528 -21.59 -46.18 -7.02
C GLN A 528 -21.13 -44.73 -7.18
N ALA A 529 -20.23 -44.26 -6.31
CA ALA A 529 -19.70 -42.90 -6.38
C ALA A 529 -19.06 -42.61 -7.75
N ALA A 530 -18.23 -43.53 -8.24
CA ALA A 530 -17.59 -43.41 -9.55
C ALA A 530 -18.61 -43.39 -10.71
N GLN A 531 -19.65 -44.24 -10.65
CA GLN A 531 -20.69 -44.29 -11.69
C GLN A 531 -21.52 -43.01 -11.71
N TYR A 532 -21.92 -42.51 -10.54
CA TYR A 532 -22.72 -41.27 -10.42
C TYR A 532 -21.94 -40.08 -10.96
N LEU A 533 -20.67 -39.96 -10.55
CA LEU A 533 -19.80 -38.88 -11.00
C LEU A 533 -19.55 -38.94 -12.51
N LEU A 534 -19.32 -40.14 -13.07
CA LEU A 534 -19.13 -40.32 -14.52
C LEU A 534 -20.38 -39.91 -15.31
N MET A 535 -21.57 -40.35 -14.87
CA MET A 535 -22.83 -39.99 -15.53
C MET A 535 -23.04 -38.48 -15.51
N TYR A 536 -22.77 -37.84 -14.37
CA TYR A 536 -22.87 -36.39 -14.25
C TYR A 536 -21.89 -35.67 -15.19
N GLU A 537 -20.61 -36.05 -15.17
CA GLU A 537 -19.58 -35.46 -16.06
C GLU A 537 -19.92 -35.59 -17.54
N MET A 538 -20.49 -36.72 -17.97
CA MET A 538 -20.91 -36.93 -19.36
C MET A 538 -22.11 -36.07 -19.77
N SER A 539 -22.88 -35.58 -18.81
CA SER A 539 -24.05 -34.72 -19.03
C SER A 539 -23.73 -33.22 -18.94
N LEU A 540 -22.55 -32.85 -18.44
CA LEU A 540 -22.15 -31.44 -18.32
C LEU A 540 -21.79 -30.85 -19.70
N PRO A 541 -22.25 -29.64 -20.03
CA PRO A 541 -21.87 -28.97 -21.25
C PRO A 541 -20.41 -28.49 -21.19
N PHE A 542 -19.86 -28.13 -22.35
CA PHE A 542 -18.50 -27.62 -22.47
C PHE A 542 -18.25 -26.42 -21.54
N GLY A 543 -17.12 -26.44 -20.83
CA GLY A 543 -16.72 -25.39 -19.88
C GLY A 543 -17.39 -25.48 -18.50
N LEU A 544 -18.39 -26.35 -18.31
CA LEU A 544 -19.02 -26.62 -17.01
C LEU A 544 -18.48 -27.89 -16.30
N ASP A 545 -17.35 -28.44 -16.76
CA ASP A 545 -16.71 -29.61 -16.16
C ASP A 545 -16.33 -29.47 -14.66
N LEU A 546 -15.91 -30.57 -14.06
CA LEU A 546 -15.56 -30.64 -12.63
C LEU A 546 -14.11 -30.28 -12.32
N ASN A 547 -13.32 -29.78 -13.28
CA ASN A 547 -11.91 -29.45 -13.05
C ASN A 547 -11.72 -28.25 -12.11
N ASN A 548 -12.81 -27.57 -11.74
CA ASN A 548 -12.84 -26.56 -10.69
C ASN A 548 -13.03 -27.15 -9.27
N GLN A 549 -13.28 -28.45 -9.12
CA GLN A 549 -13.49 -29.10 -7.82
C GLN A 549 -12.69 -30.39 -7.67
N LEU A 550 -12.33 -31.02 -8.78
CA LEU A 550 -11.57 -32.26 -8.86
C LEU A 550 -10.36 -32.03 -9.75
N ASN A 551 -9.23 -32.66 -9.42
CA ASN A 551 -8.10 -32.70 -10.34
C ASN A 551 -8.31 -33.79 -11.41
N LEU A 552 -7.51 -33.75 -12.48
CA LEU A 552 -7.70 -34.57 -13.68
C LEU A 552 -7.76 -36.08 -13.42
N ASP A 553 -6.95 -36.60 -12.49
CA ASP A 553 -6.92 -38.02 -12.12
C ASP A 553 -7.85 -38.38 -10.94
N LYS A 554 -8.59 -37.38 -10.43
CA LYS A 554 -9.55 -37.51 -9.34
C LYS A 554 -8.91 -38.03 -8.03
N SER A 555 -7.63 -37.79 -7.82
CA SER A 555 -6.94 -38.05 -6.55
C SER A 555 -7.18 -36.97 -5.49
N ALA A 556 -7.57 -35.76 -5.91
CA ALA A 556 -7.75 -34.60 -5.03
C ALA A 556 -9.06 -33.86 -5.28
N THR A 557 -9.59 -33.24 -4.23
CA THR A 557 -10.73 -32.33 -4.30
C THR A 557 -10.41 -30.98 -3.68
N ARG A 558 -11.02 -29.92 -4.24
CA ARG A 558 -10.99 -28.56 -3.73
C ARG A 558 -12.31 -28.24 -3.02
N VAL A 559 -12.23 -27.89 -1.74
CA VAL A 559 -13.32 -27.36 -0.93
C VAL A 559 -13.15 -25.85 -0.82
N ALA A 560 -14.04 -25.10 -1.47
CA ALA A 560 -13.96 -23.63 -1.48
C ALA A 560 -14.87 -23.05 -0.38
N VAL A 561 -14.33 -22.15 0.43
CA VAL A 561 -15.01 -21.57 1.59
C VAL A 561 -15.13 -20.07 1.42
N SER A 562 -16.35 -19.54 1.45
CA SER A 562 -16.62 -18.10 1.51
C SER A 562 -16.76 -17.66 2.96
N LEU A 563 -15.97 -16.66 3.35
CA LEU A 563 -15.90 -16.14 4.70
C LEU A 563 -16.48 -14.73 4.76
N GLN A 564 -16.88 -14.32 5.96
CA GLN A 564 -17.00 -12.89 6.29
C GLN A 564 -15.66 -12.19 6.00
N ASN A 565 -15.67 -10.86 5.82
CA ASN A 565 -14.42 -10.13 5.62
C ASN A 565 -13.59 -10.17 6.92
N LEU A 566 -12.55 -11.01 6.92
CA LEU A 566 -11.70 -11.24 8.08
C LEU A 566 -10.42 -10.43 7.98
N GLY A 567 -9.99 -9.90 9.12
CA GLY A 567 -8.65 -9.36 9.26
C GLY A 567 -7.57 -10.43 9.15
N SER A 568 -6.33 -10.02 8.83
CA SER A 568 -5.20 -10.96 8.63
C SER A 568 -5.06 -11.99 9.76
N LYS A 569 -5.10 -11.54 11.02
CA LYS A 569 -4.99 -12.42 12.22
C LYS A 569 -6.15 -13.40 12.37
N GLN A 570 -7.35 -12.99 12.00
CA GLN A 570 -8.52 -13.84 12.08
C GLN A 570 -8.47 -14.91 10.99
N LEU A 571 -8.03 -14.52 9.78
CA LEU A 571 -7.91 -15.40 8.64
C LEU A 571 -6.80 -16.46 8.83
N THR A 572 -5.62 -16.07 9.30
CA THR A 572 -4.53 -17.01 9.62
C THR A 572 -4.88 -17.93 10.78
N ALA A 573 -5.62 -17.44 11.79
CA ALA A 573 -6.14 -18.27 12.86
C ALA A 573 -7.21 -19.27 12.38
N PHE A 574 -8.09 -18.87 11.46
CA PHE A 574 -9.08 -19.76 10.84
C PHE A 574 -8.40 -20.86 10.03
N GLU A 575 -7.44 -20.50 9.18
CA GLU A 575 -6.62 -21.45 8.42
C GLU A 575 -5.94 -22.46 9.34
N SER A 576 -5.30 -21.97 10.41
CA SER A 576 -4.60 -22.85 11.37
C SER A 576 -5.55 -23.86 12.03
N ARG A 577 -6.75 -23.42 12.45
CA ARG A 577 -7.77 -24.33 13.01
C ARG A 577 -8.25 -25.37 12.00
N ALA A 578 -8.45 -24.96 10.75
CA ALA A 578 -8.94 -25.85 9.69
C ALA A 578 -7.89 -26.90 9.31
N LEU A 579 -6.63 -26.51 9.17
CA LEU A 579 -5.52 -27.44 8.91
C LEU A 579 -5.25 -28.35 10.11
N GLU A 580 -5.39 -27.86 11.34
CA GLU A 580 -5.30 -28.67 12.56
C GLU A 580 -6.39 -29.74 12.59
N TYR A 581 -7.66 -29.37 12.32
CA TYR A 581 -8.77 -30.32 12.22
C TYR A 581 -8.49 -31.42 11.18
N LEU A 582 -8.03 -31.05 9.98
CA LEU A 582 -7.66 -32.00 8.93
C LEU A 582 -6.49 -32.89 9.37
N SER A 583 -5.50 -32.35 10.06
CA SER A 583 -4.38 -33.16 10.55
C SER A 583 -4.80 -34.22 11.59
N GLU A 584 -5.83 -33.92 12.40
CA GLU A 584 -6.35 -34.84 13.42
C GLU A 584 -7.32 -35.88 12.85
N HIS A 585 -8.22 -35.47 11.94
CA HIS A 585 -9.34 -36.30 11.46
C HIS A 585 -9.10 -36.90 10.06
N ALA A 586 -8.15 -36.35 9.31
CA ALA A 586 -7.83 -36.72 7.93
C ALA A 586 -6.34 -37.06 7.76
N SER A 587 -5.65 -37.55 8.80
CA SER A 587 -4.21 -37.84 8.78
C SER A 587 -3.73 -38.83 7.69
N ALA A 588 -4.66 -39.59 7.11
CA ALA A 588 -4.39 -40.47 5.97
C ALA A 588 -4.30 -39.73 4.62
N TYR A 589 -4.65 -38.44 4.57
CA TYR A 589 -4.68 -37.62 3.37
C TYR A 589 -3.80 -36.39 3.53
N SER A 590 -3.30 -35.87 2.41
CA SER A 590 -2.61 -34.59 2.41
C SER A 590 -3.62 -33.44 2.31
N ALA A 591 -3.36 -32.36 3.06
CA ALA A 591 -4.21 -31.19 3.10
C ALA A 591 -3.39 -29.91 2.99
N SER A 592 -3.87 -28.95 2.21
CA SER A 592 -3.28 -27.61 2.10
C SER A 592 -4.37 -26.55 1.93
N ALA A 593 -4.09 -25.33 2.36
CA ALA A 593 -4.96 -24.18 2.16
C ALA A 593 -4.27 -23.14 1.27
N ALA A 594 -5.02 -22.51 0.39
CA ALA A 594 -4.51 -21.46 -0.47
C ALA A 594 -5.63 -20.48 -0.86
N SER A 595 -5.29 -19.20 -0.89
CA SER A 595 -6.07 -18.15 -1.55
C SER A 595 -5.25 -16.87 -1.63
N THR A 596 -5.66 -15.94 -2.50
CA THR A 596 -5.07 -14.60 -2.53
C THR A 596 -5.23 -13.89 -1.18
N ALA A 597 -6.35 -14.09 -0.49
CA ALA A 597 -6.57 -13.52 0.84
C ALA A 597 -5.59 -14.07 1.89
N LEU A 598 -5.33 -15.38 1.90
CA LEU A 598 -4.33 -16.00 2.79
C LEU A 598 -2.92 -15.51 2.49
N MET A 599 -2.57 -15.38 1.21
CA MET A 599 -1.28 -14.82 0.80
C MET A 599 -1.07 -13.43 1.41
N PHE A 600 -2.06 -12.53 1.26
CA PHE A 600 -2.01 -11.17 1.81
C PHE A 600 -2.01 -11.14 3.34
N ALA A 601 -2.79 -12.01 4.00
CA ALA A 601 -2.81 -12.09 5.45
C ALA A 601 -1.44 -12.48 6.03
N HIS A 602 -0.82 -13.54 5.48
CA HIS A 602 0.50 -13.99 5.93
C HIS A 602 1.61 -12.99 5.63
N ILE A 603 1.61 -12.35 4.45
CA ILE A 603 2.64 -11.37 4.12
C ILE A 603 2.47 -10.08 4.92
N GLY A 604 1.23 -9.65 5.16
CA GLY A 604 0.91 -8.50 6.01
C GLY A 604 1.46 -8.69 7.43
N GLU A 605 1.12 -9.81 8.07
CA GLU A 605 1.60 -10.13 9.41
C GLU A 605 3.13 -10.24 9.49
N ARG A 606 3.76 -11.00 8.58
CA ARG A 606 5.22 -11.17 8.54
C ARG A 606 5.93 -9.84 8.30
N ASN A 607 5.48 -9.08 7.31
CA ASN A 607 6.07 -7.79 7.00
C ASN A 607 6.01 -6.84 8.19
N MET A 608 4.85 -6.76 8.85
CA MET A 608 4.68 -5.90 10.01
C MET A 608 5.56 -6.32 11.18
N ALA A 609 5.68 -7.63 11.45
CA ALA A 609 6.60 -8.15 12.46
C ALA A 609 8.06 -7.80 12.11
N SER A 610 8.48 -8.04 10.87
CA SER A 610 9.83 -7.74 10.36
C SER A 610 10.16 -6.24 10.46
N MET A 611 9.23 -5.36 10.11
CA MET A 611 9.40 -3.91 10.19
C MET A 611 9.48 -3.40 11.64
N LEU A 612 8.67 -3.92 12.56
CA LEU A 612 8.73 -3.56 13.97
C LEU A 612 10.03 -4.06 14.64
N GLN A 613 10.49 -5.25 14.29
CA GLN A 613 11.74 -5.81 14.82
C GLN A 613 12.99 -5.08 14.33
N THR A 614 12.93 -4.43 13.16
CA THR A 614 14.08 -3.73 12.55
C THR A 614 14.17 -2.26 12.93
N LEU A 615 13.11 -1.68 13.50
CA LEU A 615 13.08 -0.30 14.00
C LEU A 615 14.23 0.04 14.97
N PRO A 616 14.60 -0.80 15.97
CA PRO A 616 15.73 -0.53 16.85
C PRO A 616 17.08 -0.49 16.11
N VAL A 617 17.24 -1.31 15.06
CA VAL A 617 18.47 -1.35 14.25
C VAL A 617 18.62 -0.04 13.47
N ALA A 618 17.53 0.42 12.84
CA ALA A 618 17.49 1.71 12.15
C ALA A 618 17.86 2.87 13.08
N LEU A 619 17.24 2.88 14.27
CA LEU A 619 17.50 3.88 15.30
C LEU A 619 18.97 3.87 15.73
N LEU A 620 19.56 2.69 15.94
CA LEU A 620 20.97 2.56 16.31
C LEU A 620 21.91 3.11 15.23
N LEU A 621 21.65 2.79 13.96
CA LEU A 621 22.46 3.27 12.83
C LEU A 621 22.39 4.80 12.70
N ILE A 622 21.19 5.36 12.77
CA ILE A 622 20.98 6.82 12.75
C ILE A 622 21.68 7.48 13.94
N SER A 623 21.52 6.91 15.14
CA SER A 623 22.18 7.42 16.36
C SER A 623 23.69 7.46 16.23
N LEU A 624 24.30 6.40 15.70
CA LEU A 624 25.74 6.32 15.49
C LEU A 624 26.20 7.43 14.53
N LEU A 625 25.46 7.63 13.45
CA LEU A 625 25.75 8.67 12.46
C LEU A 625 25.63 10.07 13.09
N LEU A 626 24.62 10.32 13.93
CA LEU A 626 24.45 11.58 14.66
C LEU A 626 25.57 11.84 15.68
N VAL A 627 26.00 10.82 16.42
CA VAL A 627 27.15 10.93 17.34
C VAL A 627 28.42 11.31 16.58
N VAL A 628 28.68 10.68 15.44
CA VAL A 628 29.84 10.98 14.58
C VAL A 628 29.74 12.38 13.99
N SER A 629 28.58 12.75 13.47
CA SER A 629 28.26 14.08 12.91
C SER A 629 28.50 15.20 13.93
N LEU A 630 27.87 15.09 15.09
CA LEU A 630 27.92 16.08 16.15
C LEU A 630 29.23 16.00 16.92
N ARG A 631 30.11 15.01 16.67
CA ARG A 631 31.35 14.74 17.42
C ARG A 631 31.16 14.89 18.92
N SER A 632 30.02 14.44 19.43
CA SER A 632 29.62 14.61 20.82
C SER A 632 28.61 13.52 21.16
N TRP A 633 29.03 12.57 22.00
CA TRP A 633 28.18 11.48 22.45
C TRP A 633 26.97 11.99 23.25
N ARG A 634 27.13 13.09 24.01
CA ARG A 634 26.03 13.70 24.78
C ARG A 634 24.96 14.29 23.88
N LEU A 635 25.36 15.09 22.88
CA LEU A 635 24.41 15.68 21.94
C LEU A 635 23.79 14.62 21.03
N GLY A 636 24.56 13.60 20.65
CA GLY A 636 24.04 12.44 19.92
C GLY A 636 22.97 11.69 20.71
N LEU A 637 23.21 11.36 21.99
CA LEU A 637 22.18 10.74 22.83
C LEU A 637 20.98 11.67 23.06
N LEU A 638 21.20 12.98 23.24
CA LEU A 638 20.10 13.92 23.41
C LEU A 638 19.25 14.06 22.14
N SER A 639 19.85 13.89 20.96
CA SER A 639 19.14 13.91 19.67
C SER A 639 18.19 12.72 19.48
N LEU A 640 18.33 11.64 20.26
CA LEU A 640 17.38 10.53 20.21
C LEU A 640 15.97 10.94 20.63
N ILE A 641 15.86 11.88 21.56
CA ILE A 641 14.57 12.34 22.08
C ILE A 641 13.71 12.93 20.97
N PRO A 642 14.14 13.97 20.24
CA PRO A 642 13.34 14.53 19.16
C PRO A 642 13.17 13.61 17.95
N ASN A 643 14.01 12.57 17.80
CA ASN A 643 13.91 11.65 16.67
C ASN A 643 12.95 10.48 16.92
N ILE A 644 12.78 10.01 18.17
CA ILE A 644 11.88 8.89 18.48
C ILE A 644 10.47 9.39 18.81
N THR A 645 10.41 10.49 19.55
CA THR A 645 9.17 11.01 20.13
C THR A 645 8.09 11.33 19.09
N PRO A 646 8.39 11.94 17.93
CA PRO A 646 7.36 12.28 16.95
C PRO A 646 6.64 11.05 16.42
N ALA A 647 7.37 9.97 16.16
CA ALA A 647 6.78 8.70 15.75
C ALA A 647 5.86 8.15 16.85
N LEU A 648 6.32 8.10 18.11
CA LEU A 648 5.50 7.62 19.23
C LEU A 648 4.20 8.40 19.39
N VAL A 649 4.28 9.73 19.34
CA VAL A 649 3.11 10.60 19.47
C VAL A 649 2.18 10.42 18.26
N ALA A 650 2.71 10.37 17.03
CA ALA A 650 1.90 10.20 15.84
C ALA A 650 1.20 8.84 15.78
N PHE A 651 1.89 7.74 16.07
CA PHE A 651 1.26 6.41 16.17
C PHE A 651 0.28 6.32 17.35
N GLY A 652 0.52 7.04 18.44
CA GLY A 652 -0.44 7.17 19.53
C GLY A 652 -1.72 7.89 19.11
N LEU A 653 -1.59 9.01 18.42
CA LEU A 653 -2.73 9.74 17.85
C LEU A 653 -3.43 8.94 16.75
N TRP A 654 -2.70 8.14 15.98
CA TRP A 654 -3.27 7.26 14.95
C TRP A 654 -4.27 6.26 15.53
N GLY A 655 -4.02 5.79 16.76
CA GLY A 655 -4.95 4.92 17.49
C GLY A 655 -6.33 5.55 17.73
N LEU A 656 -6.44 6.89 17.71
CA LEU A 656 -7.71 7.62 17.80
C LEU A 656 -8.34 7.91 16.43
N ILE A 657 -7.55 7.88 15.35
CA ILE A 657 -8.01 8.20 14.00
C ILE A 657 -8.60 6.96 13.32
N SER A 658 -7.81 5.87 13.24
CA SER A 658 -8.21 4.64 12.56
C SER A 658 -8.14 3.41 13.47
N GLY A 659 -7.20 3.37 14.43
CA GLY A 659 -7.01 2.20 15.29
C GLY A 659 -6.39 0.98 14.59
N GLU A 660 -6.19 1.00 13.28
CA GLU A 660 -5.60 -0.11 12.51
C GLU A 660 -4.24 0.29 11.95
N ILE A 661 -3.26 -0.61 12.09
CA ILE A 661 -1.96 -0.52 11.42
C ILE A 661 -1.96 -1.54 10.28
N ASN A 662 -1.99 -1.02 9.06
CA ASN A 662 -1.93 -1.77 7.81
C ASN A 662 -0.49 -1.83 7.25
N LEU A 663 -0.34 -2.47 6.09
CA LEU A 663 0.95 -2.60 5.41
C LEU A 663 1.67 -1.26 5.21
N ALA A 664 0.96 -0.19 4.80
CA ALA A 664 1.57 1.13 4.57
C ALA A 664 2.12 1.78 5.84
N LEU A 665 1.41 1.69 6.96
CA LEU A 665 1.83 2.31 8.21
C LEU A 665 3.09 1.65 8.79
N SER A 666 3.30 0.36 8.49
CA SER A 666 4.55 -0.34 8.83
C SER A 666 5.77 0.29 8.13
N VAL A 667 5.61 0.74 6.88
CA VAL A 667 6.64 1.46 6.10
C VAL A 667 6.97 2.79 6.77
N VAL A 668 5.93 3.55 7.16
CA VAL A 668 6.08 4.85 7.82
C VAL A 668 6.92 4.74 9.10
N ALA A 669 6.78 3.67 9.87
CA ALA A 669 7.55 3.47 11.10
C ALA A 669 9.07 3.52 10.86
N GLY A 670 9.56 2.86 9.81
CA GLY A 670 10.98 2.84 9.46
C GLY A 670 11.46 4.11 8.74
N MET A 671 10.73 4.53 7.70
CA MET A 671 11.16 5.67 6.88
C MET A 671 11.07 7.02 7.61
N SER A 672 10.10 7.20 8.51
CA SER A 672 9.87 8.47 9.18
C SER A 672 11.05 8.87 10.07
N LEU A 673 11.73 7.91 10.71
CA LEU A 673 12.96 8.13 11.46
C LEU A 673 14.05 8.76 10.57
N GLY A 674 14.15 8.35 9.30
CA GLY A 674 15.11 8.95 8.38
C GLY A 674 14.78 10.40 8.04
N ILE A 675 13.49 10.69 7.81
CA ILE A 675 12.99 11.99 7.36
C ILE A 675 13.08 13.05 8.46
N ILE A 676 12.64 12.75 9.69
CA ILE A 676 12.52 13.77 10.76
C ILE A 676 13.83 14.15 11.42
N VAL A 677 14.89 13.37 11.20
CA VAL A 677 16.23 13.67 11.74
C VAL A 677 16.82 14.97 11.16
N ASP A 678 16.33 15.40 10.00
CA ASP A 678 16.81 16.59 9.28
C ASP A 678 16.81 17.84 10.17
N ASP A 679 15.66 18.16 10.76
CA ASP A 679 15.46 19.37 11.53
C ASP A 679 16.37 19.40 12.77
N THR A 680 16.42 18.28 13.49
CA THR A 680 17.28 18.08 14.66
C THR A 680 18.76 18.23 14.32
N VAL A 681 19.23 17.64 13.21
CA VAL A 681 20.65 17.76 12.79
C VAL A 681 21.00 19.21 12.49
N HIS A 682 20.16 19.89 11.73
CA HIS A 682 20.38 21.28 11.35
C HIS A 682 20.39 22.20 12.59
N PHE A 683 19.45 22.00 13.52
CA PHE A 683 19.38 22.76 14.77
C PHE A 683 20.60 22.49 15.68
N LEU A 684 20.88 21.22 15.99
CA LEU A 684 21.97 20.83 16.89
C LEU A 684 23.35 21.15 16.33
N SER A 685 23.54 21.13 15.01
CA SER A 685 24.80 21.52 14.37
C SER A 685 25.10 23.01 14.60
N LYS A 686 24.11 23.90 14.49
CA LYS A 686 24.32 25.33 14.80
C LYS A 686 24.47 25.59 16.28
N TYR A 687 23.63 24.93 17.09
CA TYR A 687 23.74 24.99 18.56
C TYR A 687 25.14 24.61 19.01
N ARG A 688 25.63 23.43 18.58
CA ARG A 688 26.98 22.96 18.90
C ARG A 688 28.05 23.95 18.47
N ALA A 689 27.96 24.48 17.25
CA ALA A 689 28.95 25.44 16.78
C ALA A 689 29.03 26.68 17.66
N ALA A 690 27.89 27.22 18.11
CA ALA A 690 27.85 28.33 19.07
C ALA A 690 28.43 27.93 20.44
N ARG A 691 28.17 26.71 20.92
CA ARG A 691 28.74 26.19 22.18
C ARG A 691 30.26 26.05 22.11
N VAL A 692 30.79 25.56 20.98
CA VAL A 692 32.24 25.45 20.73
C VAL A 692 32.90 26.84 20.65
N GLU A 693 32.17 27.87 20.21
CA GLU A 693 32.60 29.27 20.25
C GLU A 693 32.52 29.90 21.65
N GLY A 694 32.19 29.13 22.70
CA GLY A 694 32.15 29.58 24.09
C GLY A 694 30.83 30.23 24.52
N GLN A 695 29.78 30.19 23.68
CA GLN A 695 28.49 30.78 24.04
C GLN A 695 27.76 29.95 25.11
N ALA A 696 27.06 30.65 26.01
CA ALA A 696 26.16 30.02 26.98
C ALA A 696 24.98 29.30 26.28
N THR A 697 24.36 28.32 26.95
CA THR A 697 23.29 27.50 26.37
C THR A 697 22.13 28.32 25.81
N GLU A 698 21.69 29.35 26.52
CA GLU A 698 20.63 30.26 26.04
C GLU A 698 21.05 31.02 24.76
N GLN A 699 22.29 31.50 24.70
CA GLN A 699 22.81 32.22 23.54
C GLN A 699 22.95 31.29 22.34
N ALA A 700 23.44 30.07 22.55
CA ALA A 700 23.54 29.05 21.51
C ALA A 700 22.16 28.65 20.96
N ILE A 701 21.12 28.57 21.80
CA ILE A 701 19.73 28.35 21.38
C ILE A 701 19.24 29.52 20.52
N ARG A 702 19.41 30.77 20.98
CA ARG A 702 19.04 31.97 20.19
C ARG A 702 19.77 32.02 18.84
N TYR A 703 21.03 31.59 18.81
CA TYR A 703 21.81 31.49 17.59
C TYR A 703 21.24 30.42 16.63
N ALA A 704 20.90 29.24 17.14
CA ALA A 704 20.30 28.17 16.33
C ALA A 704 18.95 28.61 15.71
N PHE A 705 18.05 29.18 16.51
CA PHE A 705 16.76 29.71 16.04
C PHE A 705 16.92 30.80 14.99
N SER A 706 17.77 31.80 15.23
CA SER A 706 17.94 32.92 14.31
C SER A 706 18.64 32.54 12.99
N THR A 707 19.43 31.46 12.99
CA THR A 707 20.18 31.02 11.81
C THR A 707 19.40 30.01 10.97
N VAL A 708 18.70 29.06 11.59
CA VAL A 708 18.07 27.92 10.87
C VAL A 708 16.58 27.79 11.11
N GLY A 709 16.01 28.38 12.17
CA GLY A 709 14.58 28.25 12.49
C GLY A 709 13.63 28.60 11.33
N ARG A 710 13.97 29.62 10.52
CA ARG A 710 13.20 29.94 9.31
C ARG A 710 13.26 28.83 8.26
N ALA A 711 14.42 28.19 8.06
CA ALA A 711 14.52 27.11 7.10
C ALA A 711 13.70 25.90 7.58
N LEU A 712 13.81 25.52 8.84
CA LEU A 712 13.07 24.40 9.47
C LEU A 712 11.55 24.55 9.32
N TRP A 713 11.02 25.75 9.58
CA TRP A 713 9.60 26.03 9.36
C TRP A 713 9.19 25.89 7.89
N ILE A 714 10.01 26.40 6.96
CA ILE A 714 9.70 26.34 5.53
C ILE A 714 9.74 24.90 5.02
N THR A 715 10.78 24.14 5.38
CA THR A 715 10.92 22.74 4.97
C THR A 715 9.76 21.92 5.51
N THR A 716 9.46 22.02 6.82
CA THR A 716 8.33 21.31 7.43
C THR A 716 7.01 21.61 6.73
N VAL A 717 6.66 22.88 6.50
CA VAL A 717 5.38 23.24 5.86
C VAL A 717 5.31 22.71 4.43
N VAL A 718 6.41 22.74 3.67
CA VAL A 718 6.44 22.20 2.31
C VAL A 718 6.36 20.68 2.31
N LEU A 719 7.03 19.99 3.23
CA LEU A 719 6.95 18.54 3.39
C LEU A 719 5.52 18.10 3.75
N ILE A 720 4.89 18.77 4.74
CA ILE A 720 3.48 18.53 5.10
C ILE A 720 2.56 18.77 3.90
N THR A 721 2.81 19.80 3.10
CA THR A 721 2.02 20.06 1.89
C THR A 721 2.18 18.93 0.88
N GLY A 722 3.40 18.47 0.62
CA GLY A 722 3.65 17.39 -0.35
C GLY A 722 3.07 16.05 0.08
N PHE A 723 3.29 15.63 1.33
CA PHE A 723 2.63 14.43 1.89
C PHE A 723 1.12 14.62 2.06
N GLY A 724 0.64 15.86 2.23
CA GLY A 724 -0.78 16.19 2.25
C GLY A 724 -1.45 16.00 0.89
N VAL A 725 -0.75 16.18 -0.22
CA VAL A 725 -1.29 15.86 -1.56
C VAL A 725 -1.42 14.34 -1.74
N LEU A 726 -0.53 13.53 -1.17
CA LEU A 726 -0.68 12.06 -1.18
C LEU A 726 -1.95 11.57 -0.48
N MET A 727 -2.49 12.33 0.48
CA MET A 727 -3.75 12.00 1.14
C MET A 727 -4.95 11.97 0.18
N LEU A 728 -4.81 12.53 -1.02
CA LEU A 728 -5.85 12.55 -2.05
C LEU A 728 -5.87 11.29 -2.94
N SER A 729 -4.97 10.34 -2.73
CA SER A 729 -4.95 9.07 -3.47
C SER A 729 -6.15 8.20 -3.12
N GLY A 730 -6.80 7.63 -4.14
CA GLY A 730 -7.84 6.60 -3.97
C GLY A 730 -7.29 5.27 -3.44
N PHE A 731 -5.95 5.11 -3.44
CA PHE A 731 -5.27 3.98 -2.83
C PHE A 731 -4.87 4.30 -1.38
N ARG A 732 -5.53 3.67 -0.40
CA ARG A 732 -5.35 3.89 1.03
C ARG A 732 -3.93 3.66 1.54
N LEU A 733 -3.16 2.75 0.92
CA LEU A 733 -1.74 2.64 1.28
C LEU A 733 -0.99 3.96 1.05
N ASN A 734 -1.32 4.70 -0.01
CA ASN A 734 -0.68 5.97 -0.33
C ASN A 734 -1.23 7.11 0.55
N SER A 735 -2.55 7.17 0.73
CA SER A 735 -3.16 8.24 1.51
C SER A 735 -2.95 8.09 3.02
N ASP A 736 -2.98 6.88 3.58
CA ASP A 736 -2.63 6.61 4.98
C ASP A 736 -1.15 6.91 5.24
N MET A 737 -0.25 6.51 4.32
CA MET A 737 1.17 6.85 4.39
C MET A 737 1.37 8.37 4.36
N GLY A 738 0.67 9.08 3.48
CA GLY A 738 0.69 10.54 3.38
C GLY A 738 0.24 11.22 4.67
N MET A 739 -0.91 10.79 5.21
CA MET A 739 -1.51 11.35 6.41
C MET A 739 -0.62 11.13 7.65
N LEU A 740 -0.18 9.89 7.89
CA LEU A 740 0.67 9.61 9.06
C LEU A 740 2.02 10.30 8.93
N THR A 741 2.65 10.31 7.74
CA THR A 741 3.94 10.98 7.56
C THR A 741 3.83 12.49 7.77
N ALA A 742 2.77 13.13 7.26
CA ALA A 742 2.51 14.55 7.51
C ALA A 742 2.31 14.85 9.01
N LEU A 743 1.59 13.97 9.73
CA LEU A 743 1.42 14.08 11.18
C LEU A 743 2.75 13.94 11.92
N VAL A 744 3.57 12.95 11.56
CA VAL A 744 4.90 12.74 12.16
C VAL A 744 5.80 13.96 11.95
N ILE A 745 5.83 14.52 10.75
CA ILE A 745 6.64 15.71 10.43
C ILE A 745 6.14 16.95 11.21
N LEU A 746 4.83 17.15 11.30
CA LEU A 746 4.25 18.24 12.09
C LEU A 746 4.64 18.14 13.57
N VAL A 747 4.50 16.95 14.14
CA VAL A 747 4.84 16.70 15.54
C VAL A 747 6.36 16.84 15.77
N ALA A 748 7.19 16.44 14.80
CA ALA A 748 8.64 16.60 14.85
C ALA A 748 9.06 18.06 15.00
N LEU A 749 8.49 18.97 14.19
CA LEU A 749 8.78 20.39 14.30
C LEU A 749 8.37 20.98 15.66
N ILE A 750 7.21 20.57 16.18
CA ILE A 750 6.74 21.01 17.50
C ILE A 750 7.73 20.59 18.58
N ILE A 751 8.22 19.35 18.52
CA ILE A 751 9.19 18.80 19.46
C ILE A 751 10.54 19.52 19.31
N ASP A 752 11.00 19.77 18.09
CA ASP A 752 12.27 20.46 17.84
C ASP A 752 12.28 21.92 18.26
N PHE A 753 11.16 22.61 18.14
CA PHE A 753 11.06 24.01 18.58
C PHE A 753 10.76 24.17 20.07
N LEU A 754 9.99 23.27 20.68
CA LEU A 754 9.54 23.45 22.06
C LEU A 754 10.28 22.56 23.05
N PHE A 755 10.43 21.27 22.73
CA PHE A 755 10.91 20.27 23.69
C PHE A 755 12.43 20.11 23.66
N LEU A 756 13.05 20.06 22.47
CA LEU A 756 14.49 19.93 22.31
C LEU A 756 15.27 21.07 23.01
N PRO A 757 14.91 22.37 22.88
CA PRO A 757 15.63 23.43 23.58
C PRO A 757 15.46 23.36 25.10
N ALA A 758 14.28 22.95 25.58
CA ALA A 758 14.05 22.72 27.01
C ALA A 758 14.90 21.57 27.56
N CYS A 759 15.09 20.50 26.78
CA CYS A 759 16.01 19.41 27.10
C CYS A 759 17.47 19.90 27.12
N LEU A 760 17.89 20.71 26.14
CA LEU A 760 19.23 21.30 26.10
C LEU A 760 19.52 22.20 27.31
N LEU A 761 18.57 23.04 27.70
CA LEU A 761 18.70 23.91 28.88
C LEU A 761 18.82 23.10 30.18
N LYS A 762 18.13 21.96 30.27
CA LYS A 762 18.15 21.10 31.46
C LYS A 762 19.40 20.23 31.54
N PHE A 763 19.86 19.70 30.40
CA PHE A 763 20.89 18.65 30.36
C PHE A 763 22.26 19.10 29.84
N ASP A 764 22.36 20.19 29.06
CA ASP A 764 23.62 20.78 28.57
C ASP A 764 23.96 22.13 29.25
N ALA A 765 23.70 22.23 30.56
CA ALA A 765 23.95 23.46 31.33
C ALA A 765 25.44 23.69 31.72
N LYS A 766 26.34 22.73 31.47
CA LYS A 766 27.76 22.85 31.84
C LYS A 766 28.52 23.74 30.84
N GLU A 767 29.48 24.54 31.31
CA GLU A 767 30.37 25.29 30.43
C GLU A 767 31.22 24.35 29.57
N TYR A 768 31.24 24.57 28.25
CA TYR A 768 32.24 23.96 27.38
C TYR A 768 33.58 24.61 27.75
N LYS A 769 34.48 23.85 28.37
CA LYS A 769 35.87 24.29 28.46
C LYS A 769 36.36 24.48 27.03
N THR A 770 36.77 25.68 26.68
CA THR A 770 37.53 25.92 25.45
C THR A 770 38.74 25.01 25.54
N ASP A 771 38.81 24.00 24.66
CA ASP A 771 40.06 23.30 24.40
C ASP A 771 41.00 24.31 23.74
N ALA A 772 41.66 25.11 24.58
CA ALA A 772 42.87 25.78 24.20
C ALA A 772 43.90 24.66 23.94
N THR A 773 44.30 24.56 22.68
CA THR A 773 45.44 23.78 22.15
C THR A 773 45.33 22.25 22.19
N THR A 774 45.02 21.66 21.02
CA THR A 774 45.86 20.67 20.31
C THR A 774 45.48 20.63 18.83
#